data_AF-A0AB40C0R7-F1
#
_entry.id   AF-A0AB40C0R7-F1
#
_cell.length_a   1.000
_cell.length_b   1.000
_cell.length_c   1.000
_cell.angle_alpha   90.00
_cell.angle_beta   90.00
_cell.angle_gamma   90.00
#
_symmetry.space_group_name_H-M   'P 1'
#
loop_
_entity.id
_entity.type
_entity.pdbx_description
1 polymer ?
#
loop_
_entity_poly.entity_id
_entity_poly.type
_entity_poly.pdbx_seq_one_letter_code
_entity_poly.pdbx_strand_id
1 'polypeptide(L)'
;MRVPVIGELREALARVSHGCVLDFRAFGQLIQHCANHGLNLQGQQLHARLVLHSVIPDNYLGSKLLTFYSRIRCLRDARKVFDDISQKNLFAWNAMLLGYALHGAYHLHALNLFSSLVGSSLCPDAISVSAVLKSLSSCLISSLPWLAVDAIHCFIVRRGFDADLFVSNGLITVYSKFDDLVSARKVFDEMPMRDIISWNSIISGYSQAGYHDECLRLYSEMKHGLDGLVPNGITVASVLHSCAQIKDLAFGMDVHQFAVEKDVEMDLVVWNSIVGFYAKCGSLDYARRLFEGMPMRDGVSYSAMITGYMNYGVVDQAMILFQRIPNPVLSVWNAVISGLSQNNRHPDVLAMLHEMQNSGFQPNSVTLSSVLPALSFYSTLLGAKQVHAYAIRNDFDNNIYVTTALIDAYAKAGSLSLANRVFDGNGAGSVIVWTAIISAHAAHGDADAALSLFSKMLDACVQPDAVTITAVLTACAHAGAVNEALEIFNHMLPEYGASPGLEHHACIVGVLSRAGQLQEAFKFISRMQLEPNAKVWGALLNGAAVFGDVDLGEFAFNQLFEIEPENTGNYIVMANLYSKSGRWKEAKVVREKMRDVGLTKIPGCSWIEMNDGLHVFVARDTSNSHSKELYVLMEGLVGLMRGEGYVIQDDFVLEGSIYC
;
A
#
# COMPACT_ATOMS: atom_id res chain seq x y z
N MET A 1 -10.98 -42.59 -24.03
CA MET A 1 -12.31 -43.20 -24.25
C MET A 1 -13.12 -42.28 -25.14
N ARG A 2 -13.54 -42.73 -26.32
CA ARG A 2 -14.43 -41.98 -27.23
C ARG A 2 -15.87 -42.24 -26.77
N VAL A 3 -16.46 -41.24 -26.10
CA VAL A 3 -17.72 -41.34 -25.34
C VAL A 3 -18.95 -41.15 -26.27
N PRO A 4 -20.13 -41.73 -25.98
CA PRO A 4 -21.30 -41.93 -26.88
C PRO A 4 -21.95 -40.68 -27.50
N VAL A 5 -21.49 -39.48 -27.18
CA VAL A 5 -22.10 -38.18 -27.52
C VAL A 5 -22.21 -37.94 -29.03
N ILE A 6 -21.27 -38.45 -29.83
CA ILE A 6 -21.30 -38.28 -31.30
C ILE A 6 -22.45 -39.10 -31.94
N GLY A 7 -22.80 -40.25 -31.35
CA GLY A 7 -23.92 -41.08 -31.81
C GLY A 7 -25.26 -40.39 -31.57
N GLU A 8 -25.45 -39.84 -30.37
CA GLU A 8 -26.64 -39.06 -30.00
C GLU A 8 -26.75 -37.76 -30.81
N LEU A 9 -25.63 -37.11 -31.14
CA LEU A 9 -25.62 -35.90 -31.99
C LEU A 9 -26.03 -36.22 -33.43
N ARG A 10 -25.59 -37.36 -33.98
CA ARG A 10 -26.01 -37.81 -35.32
C ARG A 10 -27.48 -38.21 -35.35
N GLU A 11 -27.98 -38.91 -34.34
CA GLU A 11 -29.39 -39.27 -34.24
C GLU A 11 -30.30 -38.06 -34.01
N ALA A 12 -29.91 -37.13 -33.14
CA ALA A 12 -30.65 -35.88 -32.91
C ALA A 12 -30.68 -35.01 -34.18
N LEU A 13 -29.55 -34.90 -34.90
CA LEU A 13 -29.49 -34.18 -36.19
C LEU A 13 -30.28 -34.87 -37.31
N ALA A 14 -30.28 -36.21 -37.37
CA ALA A 14 -31.07 -36.97 -38.34
C ALA A 14 -32.59 -36.83 -38.12
N ARG A 15 -33.03 -36.67 -36.86
CA ARG A 15 -34.43 -36.39 -36.51
C ARG A 15 -34.87 -34.97 -36.89
N VAL A 16 -33.96 -33.99 -36.83
CA VAL A 16 -34.22 -32.60 -37.29
C VAL A 16 -34.37 -32.52 -38.81
N SER A 17 -33.59 -33.29 -39.59
CA SER A 17 -33.73 -33.34 -41.06
C SER A 17 -35.03 -34.00 -41.56
N HIS A 18 -35.77 -34.68 -40.69
CA HIS A 18 -37.02 -35.38 -41.04
C HIS A 18 -38.30 -34.70 -40.53
N GLY A 19 -38.24 -33.40 -40.18
CA GLY A 19 -39.44 -32.63 -39.83
C GLY A 19 -40.08 -32.99 -38.49
N CYS A 20 -39.33 -33.62 -37.58
CA CYS A 20 -39.82 -33.94 -36.23
C CYS A 20 -39.47 -32.83 -35.22
N VAL A 21 -40.26 -32.74 -34.15
CA VAL A 21 -40.16 -31.75 -33.06
C VAL A 21 -38.73 -31.71 -32.49
N LEU A 22 -38.13 -30.51 -32.45
CA LEU A 22 -36.83 -30.30 -31.81
C LEU A 22 -36.89 -30.64 -30.31
N ASP A 23 -36.01 -31.53 -29.86
CA ASP A 23 -35.89 -31.89 -28.45
C ASP A 23 -35.01 -30.88 -27.70
N PHE A 24 -35.64 -29.86 -27.10
CA PHE A 24 -34.96 -28.84 -26.30
C PHE A 24 -34.18 -29.41 -25.10
N ARG A 25 -34.57 -30.59 -24.59
CA ARG A 25 -33.89 -31.24 -23.47
C ARG A 25 -32.55 -31.83 -23.91
N ALA A 26 -32.52 -32.52 -25.06
CA ALA A 26 -31.30 -33.08 -25.62
C ALA A 26 -30.29 -31.97 -25.98
N PHE A 27 -30.75 -30.89 -26.62
CA PHE A 27 -29.87 -29.74 -26.91
C PHE A 27 -29.36 -29.05 -25.64
N GLY A 28 -30.21 -28.89 -24.61
CA GLY A 28 -29.79 -28.32 -23.34
C GLY A 28 -28.73 -29.15 -22.62
N GLN A 29 -28.81 -30.48 -22.68
CA GLN A 29 -27.80 -31.39 -22.14
C GLN A 29 -26.47 -31.29 -22.91
N LEU A 30 -26.51 -31.19 -24.24
CA LEU A 30 -25.32 -31.00 -25.07
C LEU A 30 -24.63 -29.66 -24.78
N ILE A 31 -25.38 -28.57 -24.65
CA ILE A 31 -24.84 -27.26 -24.27
C ILE A 31 -24.21 -27.31 -22.88
N GLN A 32 -24.86 -27.97 -21.90
CA GLN A 32 -24.29 -28.16 -20.58
C GLN A 32 -23.01 -29.00 -20.62
N HIS A 33 -22.96 -30.04 -21.46
CA HIS A 33 -21.75 -30.85 -21.66
C HIS A 33 -20.61 -30.00 -22.23
N CYS A 34 -20.88 -29.17 -23.24
CA CYS A 34 -19.91 -28.23 -23.79
C CYS A 34 -19.43 -27.23 -22.74
N ALA A 35 -20.33 -26.69 -21.91
CA ALA A 35 -19.99 -25.78 -20.82
C ALA A 35 -19.08 -26.42 -19.76
N ASN A 36 -19.33 -27.69 -19.42
CA ASN A 36 -18.56 -28.40 -18.41
C ASN A 36 -17.16 -28.80 -18.88
N HIS A 37 -16.97 -29.01 -20.19
CA HIS A 37 -15.71 -29.47 -20.79
C HIS A 37 -14.93 -28.36 -21.53
N GLY A 38 -15.38 -27.10 -21.44
CA GLY A 38 -14.71 -25.97 -22.10
C GLY A 38 -14.73 -26.02 -23.63
N LEU A 39 -15.71 -26.72 -24.22
CA LEU A 39 -15.87 -26.88 -25.67
C LEU A 39 -16.57 -25.65 -26.28
N ASN A 40 -15.88 -24.51 -26.23
CA ASN A 40 -16.46 -23.20 -26.54
C ASN A 40 -16.96 -23.11 -28.00
N LEU A 41 -16.14 -23.58 -28.95
CA LEU A 41 -16.48 -23.52 -30.37
C LEU A 41 -17.68 -24.42 -30.71
N GLN A 42 -17.70 -25.64 -30.17
CA GLN A 42 -18.77 -26.60 -30.40
C GLN A 42 -20.10 -26.12 -29.80
N GLY A 43 -20.08 -25.50 -28.61
CA GLY A 43 -21.28 -24.90 -28.01
C GLY A 43 -21.84 -23.74 -28.85
N GLN A 44 -20.97 -22.87 -29.37
CA GLN A 44 -21.37 -21.79 -30.29
C GLN A 44 -21.95 -22.32 -31.61
N GLN A 45 -21.35 -23.37 -32.18
CA GLN A 45 -21.86 -24.02 -33.39
C GLN A 45 -23.24 -24.67 -33.18
N LEU A 46 -23.46 -25.29 -32.02
CA LEU A 46 -24.78 -25.85 -31.66
C LEU A 46 -25.84 -24.74 -31.56
N HIS A 47 -25.51 -23.62 -30.92
CA HIS A 47 -26.43 -22.49 -30.85
C HIS A 47 -26.70 -21.86 -32.23
N ALA A 48 -25.67 -21.69 -33.06
CA ALA A 48 -25.83 -21.16 -34.42
C ALA A 48 -26.77 -22.04 -35.28
N ARG A 49 -26.72 -23.37 -35.12
CA ARG A 49 -27.65 -24.29 -35.81
C ARG A 49 -29.09 -24.12 -35.34
N LEU A 50 -29.32 -23.91 -34.04
CA LEU A 50 -30.65 -23.62 -33.51
C LEU A 50 -31.22 -22.32 -34.10
N VAL A 51 -30.39 -21.29 -34.23
CA VAL A 51 -30.76 -20.01 -34.86
C VAL A 51 -31.08 -20.19 -36.35
N LEU A 52 -30.28 -20.97 -37.09
CA LEU A 52 -30.52 -21.26 -38.52
C LEU A 52 -31.85 -22.00 -38.77
N HIS A 53 -32.29 -22.81 -37.81
CA HIS A 53 -33.60 -23.48 -37.85
C HIS A 53 -34.75 -22.61 -37.28
N SER A 54 -34.50 -21.32 -37.02
CA SER A 54 -35.46 -20.37 -36.46
C SER A 54 -36.11 -20.84 -35.15
N VAL A 55 -35.33 -21.53 -34.32
CA VAL A 55 -35.79 -22.08 -33.05
C VAL A 55 -35.74 -21.01 -31.98
N ILE A 56 -36.90 -20.67 -31.41
CA ILE A 56 -36.98 -19.81 -30.23
C ILE A 56 -36.70 -20.67 -28.99
N PRO A 57 -35.68 -20.36 -28.18
CA PRO A 57 -35.35 -21.17 -27.01
C PRO A 57 -36.44 -21.07 -25.95
N ASP A 58 -36.86 -22.21 -25.41
CA ASP A 58 -37.68 -22.26 -24.20
C ASP A 58 -36.84 -21.87 -22.97
N ASN A 59 -37.48 -21.71 -21.79
CA ASN A 59 -36.76 -21.32 -20.58
C ASN A 59 -35.65 -22.32 -20.19
N TYR A 60 -35.83 -23.61 -20.48
CA TYR A 60 -34.84 -24.64 -20.16
C TYR A 60 -33.58 -24.47 -21.02
N LEU A 61 -33.74 -24.52 -22.34
CA LEU A 61 -32.64 -24.37 -23.29
C LEU A 61 -32.00 -22.97 -23.19
N GLY A 62 -32.84 -21.95 -23.05
CA GLY A 62 -32.42 -20.56 -22.82
C GLY A 62 -31.51 -20.45 -21.60
N SER A 63 -31.92 -20.94 -20.43
CA SER A 63 -31.10 -20.88 -19.21
C SER A 63 -29.73 -21.60 -19.34
N LYS A 64 -29.67 -22.70 -20.10
CA LYS A 64 -28.42 -23.42 -20.38
C LYS A 64 -27.51 -22.64 -21.32
N LEU A 65 -28.07 -22.03 -22.37
CA LEU A 65 -27.34 -21.13 -23.26
C LEU A 65 -26.82 -19.90 -22.52
N LEU A 66 -27.64 -19.28 -21.66
CA LEU A 66 -27.23 -18.16 -20.80
C LEU A 66 -26.02 -18.53 -19.95
N THR A 67 -26.12 -19.65 -19.21
CA THR A 67 -25.02 -20.15 -18.35
C THR A 67 -23.76 -20.43 -19.16
N PHE A 68 -23.89 -21.03 -20.35
CA PHE A 68 -22.78 -21.28 -21.26
C PHE A 68 -22.10 -19.99 -21.71
N TYR A 69 -22.87 -19.03 -22.25
CA TYR A 69 -22.35 -17.76 -22.74
C TYR A 69 -21.75 -16.89 -21.62
N SER A 70 -22.33 -16.92 -20.41
CA SER A 70 -21.76 -16.27 -19.24
C SER A 70 -20.40 -16.86 -18.83
N ARG A 71 -20.21 -18.18 -18.91
CA ARG A 71 -18.91 -18.82 -18.58
C ARG A 71 -17.80 -18.48 -19.56
N ILE A 72 -18.11 -18.33 -20.85
CA ILE A 72 -17.13 -17.96 -21.89
C ILE A 72 -16.90 -16.45 -22.01
N ARG A 73 -17.47 -15.63 -21.10
CA ARG A 73 -17.40 -14.16 -21.07
C ARG A 73 -18.06 -13.44 -22.27
N CYS A 74 -18.94 -14.12 -23.01
CA CYS A 74 -19.69 -13.54 -24.13
C CYS A 74 -21.08 -13.06 -23.67
N LEU A 75 -21.11 -12.10 -22.73
CA LEU A 75 -22.36 -11.64 -22.10
C LEU A 75 -23.33 -10.92 -23.07
N ARG A 76 -22.84 -10.38 -24.19
CA ARG A 76 -23.70 -9.82 -25.24
C ARG A 76 -24.58 -10.88 -25.89
N ASP A 77 -24.02 -12.06 -26.16
CA ASP A 77 -24.76 -13.16 -26.77
C ASP A 77 -25.68 -13.82 -25.74
N ALA A 78 -25.24 -13.92 -24.47
CA ALA A 78 -26.15 -14.27 -23.37
C ALA A 78 -27.35 -13.31 -23.33
N ARG A 79 -27.12 -12.00 -23.43
CA ARG A 79 -28.21 -11.01 -23.41
C ARG A 79 -29.20 -11.20 -24.55
N LYS A 80 -28.73 -11.46 -25.77
CA LYS A 80 -29.59 -11.75 -26.92
C LYS A 80 -30.46 -12.98 -26.68
N VAL A 81 -29.85 -14.08 -26.23
CA VAL A 81 -30.58 -15.31 -25.89
C VAL A 81 -31.64 -15.04 -24.82
N PHE A 82 -31.33 -14.22 -23.81
CA PHE A 82 -32.30 -13.83 -22.79
C PHE A 82 -33.47 -13.09 -23.43
N ASP A 83 -33.20 -12.07 -24.25
CA ASP A 83 -34.22 -11.26 -24.90
C ASP A 83 -35.12 -12.10 -25.82
N ASP A 84 -34.58 -13.10 -26.53
CA ASP A 84 -35.30 -14.01 -27.44
C ASP A 84 -36.29 -14.97 -26.75
N ILE A 85 -36.14 -15.25 -25.43
CA ILE A 85 -37.07 -16.11 -24.70
C ILE A 85 -38.46 -15.43 -24.62
N SER A 86 -39.50 -16.04 -25.20
CA SER A 86 -40.83 -15.43 -25.33
C SER A 86 -41.52 -15.16 -23.99
N GLN A 87 -41.55 -16.15 -23.08
CA GLN A 87 -42.06 -15.97 -21.72
C GLN A 87 -40.98 -16.36 -20.71
N LYS A 88 -40.27 -15.36 -20.19
CA LYS A 88 -39.17 -15.53 -19.24
C LYS A 88 -39.73 -15.91 -17.87
N ASN A 89 -39.27 -17.02 -17.30
CA ASN A 89 -39.51 -17.37 -15.90
C ASN A 89 -38.36 -16.89 -15.00
N LEU A 90 -38.55 -16.98 -13.67
CA LEU A 90 -37.56 -16.51 -12.70
C LEU A 90 -36.17 -17.18 -12.86
N PHE A 91 -36.11 -18.43 -13.32
CA PHE A 91 -34.84 -19.11 -13.61
C PHE A 91 -34.05 -18.45 -14.74
N ALA A 92 -34.70 -18.02 -15.82
CA ALA A 92 -34.03 -17.29 -16.91
C ALA A 92 -33.51 -15.93 -16.44
N TRP A 93 -34.29 -15.22 -15.60
CA TRP A 93 -33.88 -13.97 -14.96
C TRP A 93 -32.67 -14.16 -14.04
N ASN A 94 -32.72 -15.15 -13.16
CA ASN A 94 -31.63 -15.49 -12.24
C ASN A 94 -30.37 -15.92 -12.99
N ALA A 95 -30.49 -16.70 -14.07
CA ALA A 95 -29.35 -17.10 -14.90
C ALA A 95 -28.65 -15.88 -15.53
N MET A 96 -29.42 -14.90 -16.01
CA MET A 96 -28.84 -13.67 -16.57
C MET A 96 -28.23 -12.77 -15.50
N LEU A 97 -28.89 -12.59 -14.34
CA LEU A 97 -28.36 -11.83 -13.20
C LEU A 97 -27.05 -12.43 -12.67
N LEU A 98 -27.01 -13.75 -12.47
CA LEU A 98 -25.78 -14.47 -12.09
C LEU A 98 -24.70 -14.34 -13.17
N GLY A 99 -25.11 -14.35 -14.44
CA GLY A 99 -24.23 -14.09 -15.59
C GLY A 99 -23.53 -12.74 -15.49
N TYR A 100 -24.26 -11.67 -15.16
CA TYR A 100 -23.67 -10.36 -14.91
C TYR A 100 -22.85 -10.32 -13.62
N ALA A 101 -23.31 -10.97 -12.54
CA ALA A 101 -22.61 -11.00 -11.26
C ALA A 101 -21.26 -11.75 -11.30
N LEU A 102 -21.08 -12.68 -12.23
CA LEU A 102 -19.81 -13.38 -12.45
C LEU A 102 -18.69 -12.46 -12.97
N HIS A 103 -19.04 -11.32 -13.58
CA HIS A 103 -18.09 -10.42 -14.23
C HIS A 103 -18.28 -8.98 -13.73
N GLY A 104 -17.35 -8.47 -12.93
CA GLY A 104 -17.52 -7.21 -12.19
C GLY A 104 -17.77 -5.93 -13.01
N ALA A 105 -17.52 -5.96 -14.31
CA ALA A 105 -17.76 -4.84 -15.22
C ALA A 105 -19.25 -4.55 -15.50
N TYR A 106 -20.18 -5.43 -15.12
CA TYR A 106 -21.60 -5.33 -15.52
C TYR A 106 -22.57 -5.03 -14.36
N HIS A 107 -22.10 -4.47 -13.25
CA HIS A 107 -22.94 -4.13 -12.09
C HIS A 107 -24.15 -3.23 -12.44
N LEU A 108 -23.97 -2.20 -13.28
CA LEU A 108 -25.09 -1.36 -13.75
C LEU A 108 -26.12 -2.15 -14.59
N HIS A 109 -25.66 -3.09 -15.40
CA HIS A 109 -26.55 -3.94 -16.21
C HIS A 109 -27.33 -4.91 -15.31
N ALA A 110 -26.69 -5.44 -14.25
CA ALA A 110 -27.36 -6.26 -13.24
C ALA A 110 -28.43 -5.45 -12.47
N LEU A 111 -28.11 -4.22 -12.05
CA LEU A 111 -29.07 -3.33 -11.38
C LEU A 111 -30.27 -2.98 -12.27
N ASN A 112 -30.03 -2.60 -13.52
CA ASN A 112 -31.09 -2.31 -14.48
C ASN A 112 -31.97 -3.55 -14.73
N LEU A 113 -31.35 -4.72 -14.85
CA LEU A 113 -32.07 -5.98 -15.02
C LEU A 113 -32.94 -6.30 -13.80
N PHE A 114 -32.40 -6.14 -12.60
CA PHE A 114 -33.14 -6.35 -11.37
C PHE A 114 -34.30 -5.37 -11.22
N SER A 115 -34.09 -4.10 -11.55
CA SER A 115 -35.16 -3.10 -11.57
C SER A 115 -36.31 -3.51 -12.52
N SER A 116 -35.98 -4.03 -13.70
CA SER A 116 -36.98 -4.55 -14.63
C SER A 116 -37.69 -5.83 -14.13
N LEU A 117 -37.00 -6.67 -13.35
CA LEU A 117 -37.61 -7.84 -12.71
C LEU A 117 -38.59 -7.40 -11.61
N VAL A 118 -38.22 -6.42 -10.78
CA VAL A 118 -39.08 -5.84 -9.74
C VAL A 118 -40.34 -5.20 -10.32
N GLY A 119 -40.25 -4.60 -11.52
CA GLY A 119 -41.39 -4.03 -12.24
C GLY A 119 -42.24 -5.06 -13.01
N SER A 120 -41.81 -6.32 -13.07
CA SER A 120 -42.55 -7.40 -13.75
C SER A 120 -43.58 -8.05 -12.82
N SER A 121 -44.44 -8.92 -13.36
CA SER A 121 -45.37 -9.72 -12.55
C SER A 121 -44.68 -10.83 -11.73
N LEU A 122 -43.38 -11.04 -11.93
CA LEU A 122 -42.59 -12.02 -11.20
C LEU A 122 -41.97 -11.38 -9.96
N CYS A 123 -42.12 -12.02 -8.80
CA CYS A 123 -41.45 -11.60 -7.59
C CYS A 123 -39.98 -12.08 -7.62
N PRO A 124 -38.99 -11.20 -7.39
CA PRO A 124 -37.61 -11.62 -7.15
C PRO A 124 -37.52 -12.58 -5.95
N ASP A 125 -36.59 -13.53 -6.01
CA ASP A 125 -36.28 -14.44 -4.90
C ASP A 125 -34.91 -14.12 -4.26
N ALA A 126 -34.54 -14.87 -3.23
CA ALA A 126 -33.25 -14.73 -2.56
C ALA A 126 -32.06 -14.89 -3.52
N ILE A 127 -32.21 -15.72 -4.57
CA ILE A 127 -31.18 -15.92 -5.59
C ILE A 127 -31.04 -14.67 -6.46
N SER A 128 -32.15 -14.05 -6.87
CA SER A 128 -32.15 -12.78 -7.60
C SER A 128 -31.40 -11.70 -6.80
N VAL A 129 -31.75 -11.56 -5.52
CA VAL A 129 -31.17 -10.56 -4.62
C VAL A 129 -29.69 -10.82 -4.38
N SER A 130 -29.30 -12.07 -4.05
CA SER A 130 -27.91 -12.45 -3.81
C SER A 130 -27.03 -12.23 -5.06
N ALA A 131 -27.56 -12.49 -6.26
CA ALA A 131 -26.86 -12.20 -7.51
C ALA A 131 -26.57 -10.70 -7.68
N VAL A 132 -27.52 -9.83 -7.34
CA VAL A 132 -27.32 -8.37 -7.41
C VAL A 132 -26.32 -7.91 -6.36
N LEU A 133 -26.42 -8.36 -5.12
CA LEU A 133 -25.44 -8.07 -4.06
C LEU A 133 -24.03 -8.50 -4.49
N LYS A 134 -23.90 -9.69 -5.08
CA LYS A 134 -22.62 -10.15 -5.65
C LYS A 134 -22.10 -9.21 -6.74
N SER A 135 -22.95 -8.75 -7.65
CA SER A 135 -22.55 -7.79 -8.68
C SER A 135 -22.09 -6.45 -8.08
N LEU A 136 -22.76 -5.97 -7.02
CA LEU A 136 -22.38 -4.76 -6.30
C LEU A 136 -21.04 -4.92 -5.56
N SER A 137 -20.82 -6.07 -4.92
CA SER A 137 -19.56 -6.40 -4.24
C SER A 137 -18.35 -6.46 -5.18
N SER A 138 -18.59 -6.56 -6.50
CA SER A 138 -17.53 -6.60 -7.52
C SER A 138 -17.27 -5.24 -8.18
N CYS A 139 -17.96 -4.18 -7.74
CA CYS A 139 -17.76 -2.83 -8.22
C CYS A 139 -16.48 -2.23 -7.61
N LEU A 140 -15.63 -1.62 -8.44
CA LEU A 140 -14.37 -0.97 -8.05
C LEU A 140 -14.48 0.57 -8.02
N ILE A 141 -15.66 1.14 -8.25
CA ILE A 141 -15.85 2.58 -8.49
C ILE A 141 -16.80 3.19 -7.43
N SER A 142 -16.38 4.31 -6.85
CA SER A 142 -16.90 4.92 -5.62
C SER A 142 -18.06 5.92 -5.79
N SER A 143 -18.42 6.37 -7.00
CA SER A 143 -19.27 7.57 -7.13
C SER A 143 -20.79 7.36 -7.13
N LEU A 144 -21.27 6.12 -7.26
CA LEU A 144 -22.69 5.77 -7.41
C LEU A 144 -23.25 4.59 -6.55
N PRO A 145 -22.46 3.71 -5.87
CA PRO A 145 -23.04 2.51 -5.26
C PRO A 145 -23.80 2.67 -3.95
N TRP A 146 -23.47 3.63 -3.08
CA TRP A 146 -24.02 3.65 -1.70
C TRP A 146 -25.56 3.75 -1.71
N LEU A 147 -26.12 4.60 -2.55
CA LEU A 147 -27.56 4.76 -2.70
C LEU A 147 -28.22 3.47 -3.23
N ALA A 148 -27.53 2.74 -4.12
CA ALA A 148 -28.02 1.47 -4.64
C ALA A 148 -27.97 0.36 -3.56
N VAL A 149 -26.90 0.31 -2.76
CA VAL A 149 -26.76 -0.62 -1.63
C VAL A 149 -27.86 -0.37 -0.61
N ASP A 150 -28.09 0.89 -0.22
CA ASP A 150 -29.17 1.25 0.72
C ASP A 150 -30.56 0.94 0.16
N ALA A 151 -30.81 1.26 -1.12
CA ALA A 151 -32.09 0.93 -1.75
C ALA A 151 -32.36 -0.57 -1.80
N ILE A 152 -31.33 -1.38 -2.07
CA ILE A 152 -31.44 -2.85 -2.09
C ILE A 152 -31.57 -3.40 -0.67
N HIS A 153 -30.85 -2.87 0.31
CA HIS A 153 -31.00 -3.28 1.70
C HIS A 153 -32.41 -2.93 2.23
N CYS A 154 -32.93 -1.75 1.91
CA CYS A 154 -34.32 -1.39 2.20
C CYS A 154 -35.31 -2.36 1.52
N PHE A 155 -35.06 -2.76 0.27
CA PHE A 155 -35.88 -3.75 -0.41
C PHE A 155 -35.84 -5.11 0.30
N ILE A 156 -34.66 -5.55 0.76
CA ILE A 156 -34.44 -6.80 1.49
C ILE A 156 -35.28 -6.83 2.76
N VAL A 157 -35.15 -5.82 3.62
CA VAL A 157 -35.87 -5.72 4.90
C VAL A 157 -37.38 -5.63 4.66
N ARG A 158 -37.83 -4.80 3.70
CA ARG A 158 -39.27 -4.65 3.40
C ARG A 158 -39.92 -5.92 2.85
N ARG A 159 -39.14 -6.81 2.25
CA ARG A 159 -39.62 -8.07 1.66
C ARG A 159 -39.32 -9.29 2.54
N GLY A 160 -38.67 -9.11 3.70
CA GLY A 160 -38.35 -10.18 4.64
C GLY A 160 -37.22 -11.11 4.18
N PHE A 161 -36.32 -10.63 3.31
CA PHE A 161 -35.16 -11.39 2.85
C PHE A 161 -33.96 -11.32 3.82
N ASP A 162 -34.02 -10.47 4.84
CA ASP A 162 -33.00 -10.28 5.89
C ASP A 162 -32.81 -11.51 6.78
N ALA A 163 -33.81 -12.40 6.84
CA ALA A 163 -33.69 -13.70 7.49
C ALA A 163 -32.99 -14.78 6.64
N ASP A 164 -32.80 -14.55 5.32
CA ASP A 164 -32.16 -15.52 4.43
C ASP A 164 -30.63 -15.46 4.53
N LEU A 165 -30.00 -16.61 4.80
CA LEU A 165 -28.55 -16.72 5.01
C LEU A 165 -27.74 -16.24 3.80
N PHE A 166 -28.17 -16.54 2.57
CA PHE A 166 -27.42 -16.16 1.36
C PHE A 166 -27.50 -14.66 1.09
N VAL A 167 -28.64 -14.04 1.40
CA VAL A 167 -28.84 -12.60 1.27
C VAL A 167 -28.03 -11.86 2.35
N SER A 168 -28.12 -12.27 3.61
CA SER A 168 -27.43 -11.61 4.73
C SER A 168 -25.91 -11.77 4.64
N ASN A 169 -25.40 -12.94 4.24
CA ASN A 169 -23.97 -13.11 3.93
C ASN A 169 -23.51 -12.21 2.76
N GLY A 170 -24.38 -12.03 1.75
CA GLY A 170 -24.16 -11.10 0.65
C GLY A 170 -24.09 -9.64 1.12
N LEU A 171 -24.98 -9.22 2.02
CA LEU A 171 -24.98 -7.88 2.62
C LEU A 171 -23.70 -7.62 3.42
N ILE A 172 -23.28 -8.56 4.28
CA ILE A 172 -22.02 -8.46 5.02
C ILE A 172 -20.85 -8.24 4.05
N THR A 173 -20.77 -9.06 2.99
CA THR A 173 -19.68 -8.95 1.99
C THR A 173 -19.69 -7.61 1.27
N VAL A 174 -20.88 -7.10 0.90
CA VAL A 174 -21.02 -5.79 0.26
C VAL A 174 -20.55 -4.70 1.21
N TYR A 175 -21.10 -4.63 2.43
CA TYR A 175 -20.74 -3.61 3.40
C TYR A 175 -19.25 -3.63 3.76
N SER A 176 -18.66 -4.82 3.99
CA SER A 176 -17.22 -4.94 4.24
C SER A 176 -16.36 -4.43 3.07
N LYS A 177 -16.77 -4.63 1.82
CA LYS A 177 -16.02 -4.13 0.66
C LYS A 177 -16.17 -2.62 0.42
N PHE A 178 -17.25 -2.03 0.91
CA PHE A 178 -17.45 -0.58 0.92
C PHE A 178 -16.88 0.08 2.18
N ASP A 179 -16.10 -0.65 2.98
CA ASP A 179 -15.46 -0.18 4.21
C ASP A 179 -16.45 0.28 5.31
N ASP A 180 -17.73 -0.10 5.21
CA ASP A 180 -18.74 0.13 6.25
C ASP A 180 -18.90 -1.13 7.12
N LEU A 181 -17.89 -1.38 7.94
CA LEU A 181 -17.90 -2.52 8.86
C LEU A 181 -18.94 -2.38 9.99
N VAL A 182 -19.41 -1.16 10.27
CA VAL A 182 -20.44 -0.93 11.30
C VAL A 182 -21.76 -1.54 10.83
N SER A 183 -22.18 -1.26 9.59
CA SER A 183 -23.37 -1.88 9.02
C SER A 183 -23.18 -3.38 8.80
N ALA A 184 -22.00 -3.82 8.35
CA ALA A 184 -21.68 -5.24 8.22
C ALA A 184 -21.86 -5.99 9.55
N ARG A 185 -21.37 -5.40 10.66
CA ARG A 185 -21.51 -5.98 12.00
C ARG A 185 -22.95 -6.00 12.48
N LYS A 186 -23.72 -4.93 12.26
CA LYS A 186 -25.15 -4.91 12.59
C LYS A 186 -25.92 -6.02 11.89
N VAL A 187 -25.73 -6.17 10.57
CA VAL A 187 -26.37 -7.26 9.82
C VAL A 187 -25.99 -8.60 10.43
N PHE A 188 -24.71 -8.84 10.70
CA PHE A 188 -24.24 -10.08 11.33
C PHE A 188 -24.86 -10.34 12.71
N ASP A 189 -24.96 -9.31 13.56
CA ASP A 189 -25.52 -9.41 14.92
C ASP A 189 -27.04 -9.65 14.92
N GLU A 190 -27.76 -9.15 13.90
CA GLU A 190 -29.20 -9.35 13.72
C GLU A 190 -29.57 -10.69 13.06
N MET A 191 -28.60 -11.41 12.49
CA MET A 191 -28.87 -12.72 11.86
C MET A 191 -29.40 -13.75 12.87
N PRO A 192 -30.56 -14.39 12.58
CA PRO A 192 -31.15 -15.37 13.50
C PRO A 192 -30.37 -16.69 13.55
N MET A 193 -29.71 -17.05 12.45
CA MET A 193 -28.79 -18.17 12.36
C MET A 193 -27.54 -17.71 11.61
N ARG A 194 -26.38 -18.22 12.01
CA ARG A 194 -25.09 -17.92 11.39
C ARG A 194 -24.44 -19.22 10.98
N ASP A 195 -23.97 -19.30 9.75
CA ASP A 195 -23.21 -20.44 9.25
C ASP A 195 -21.72 -20.10 9.13
N ILE A 196 -20.92 -21.08 8.69
CA ILE A 196 -19.49 -20.90 8.45
C ILE A 196 -19.21 -19.75 7.45
N ILE A 197 -20.14 -19.48 6.53
CA ILE A 197 -20.00 -18.43 5.52
C ILE A 197 -20.24 -17.06 6.16
N SER A 198 -21.22 -16.92 7.06
CA SER A 198 -21.47 -15.70 7.84
C SER A 198 -20.22 -15.29 8.62
N TRP A 199 -19.65 -16.23 9.38
CA TRP A 199 -18.42 -16.01 10.15
C TRP A 199 -17.23 -15.68 9.26
N ASN A 200 -17.03 -16.44 8.17
CA ASN A 200 -15.93 -16.17 7.24
C ASN A 200 -16.05 -14.80 6.56
N SER A 201 -17.26 -14.37 6.23
CA SER A 201 -17.51 -13.08 5.59
C SER A 201 -17.14 -11.93 6.52
N ILE A 202 -17.60 -11.97 7.78
CA ILE A 202 -17.30 -10.91 8.75
C ILE A 202 -15.82 -10.90 9.16
N ILE A 203 -15.23 -12.06 9.44
CA ILE A 203 -13.81 -12.19 9.83
C ILE A 203 -12.88 -11.72 8.71
N SER A 204 -13.17 -12.10 7.46
CA SER A 204 -12.40 -11.65 6.30
C SER A 204 -12.59 -10.16 6.04
N GLY A 205 -13.80 -9.63 6.25
CA GLY A 205 -14.09 -8.19 6.16
C GLY A 205 -13.24 -7.38 7.13
N TYR A 206 -13.25 -7.72 8.42
CA TYR A 206 -12.42 -7.06 9.44
C TYR A 206 -10.91 -7.23 9.17
N SER A 207 -10.48 -8.40 8.71
CA SER A 207 -9.07 -8.66 8.35
C SER A 207 -8.59 -7.76 7.21
N GLN A 208 -9.37 -7.66 6.12
CA GLN A 208 -9.01 -6.88 4.92
C GLN A 208 -9.07 -5.37 5.14
N ALA A 209 -9.97 -4.90 6.00
CA ALA A 209 -10.10 -3.48 6.35
C ALA A 209 -9.06 -3.01 7.39
N GLY A 210 -8.19 -3.88 7.89
CA GLY A 210 -7.12 -3.50 8.83
C GLY A 210 -7.50 -3.52 10.31
N TYR A 211 -8.73 -3.91 10.66
CA TYR A 211 -9.21 -4.03 12.05
C TYR A 211 -8.83 -5.40 12.63
N HIS A 212 -7.52 -5.63 12.75
CA HIS A 212 -6.95 -6.93 13.08
C HIS A 212 -7.34 -7.46 14.46
N ASP A 213 -7.38 -6.62 15.49
CA ASP A 213 -7.79 -7.03 16.84
C ASP A 213 -9.24 -7.54 16.88
N GLU A 214 -10.15 -6.87 16.17
CA GLU A 214 -11.55 -7.28 16.10
C GLU A 214 -11.71 -8.59 15.32
N CYS A 215 -10.92 -8.79 14.26
CA CYS A 215 -10.84 -10.05 13.54
C CYS A 215 -10.43 -11.22 14.48
N LEU A 216 -9.45 -11.02 15.37
CA LEU A 216 -9.04 -12.05 16.33
C LEU A 216 -10.09 -12.29 17.43
N ARG A 217 -10.80 -11.24 17.87
CA ARG A 217 -11.94 -11.38 18.80
C ARG A 217 -13.07 -12.21 18.19
N LEU A 218 -13.48 -11.92 16.95
CA LEU A 218 -14.49 -12.68 16.22
C LEU A 218 -14.10 -14.14 16.01
N TYR A 219 -12.83 -14.42 15.72
CA TYR A 219 -12.35 -15.81 15.64
C TYR A 219 -12.44 -16.54 16.98
N SER A 220 -12.09 -15.86 18.08
CA SER A 220 -12.21 -16.43 19.42
C SER A 220 -13.68 -16.69 19.78
N GLU A 221 -14.58 -15.77 19.44
CA GLU A 221 -16.03 -15.94 19.61
C GLU A 221 -16.55 -17.14 18.82
N MET A 222 -16.15 -17.28 17.55
CA MET A 222 -16.49 -18.43 16.72
C MET A 222 -15.98 -19.75 17.31
N LYS A 223 -14.76 -19.76 17.84
CA LYS A 223 -14.12 -20.96 18.42
C LYS A 223 -14.80 -21.41 19.73
N HIS A 224 -15.31 -20.48 20.53
CA HIS A 224 -15.86 -20.76 21.86
C HIS A 224 -17.39 -20.79 21.92
N GLY A 225 -18.09 -20.14 20.98
CA GLY A 225 -19.49 -19.76 21.16
C GLY A 225 -20.55 -20.74 20.67
N LEU A 226 -20.25 -21.71 19.79
CA LEU A 226 -21.29 -22.51 19.13
C LEU A 226 -20.86 -23.97 18.86
N ASP A 227 -21.65 -24.93 19.35
CA ASP A 227 -21.49 -26.35 19.04
C ASP A 227 -21.71 -26.62 17.53
N GLY A 228 -20.69 -27.17 16.87
CA GLY A 228 -20.79 -27.67 15.48
C GLY A 228 -20.22 -26.79 14.37
N LEU A 229 -19.78 -25.55 14.65
CA LEU A 229 -19.08 -24.71 13.68
C LEU A 229 -17.57 -24.74 13.92
N VAL A 230 -16.84 -25.36 12.98
CA VAL A 230 -15.37 -25.47 13.04
C VAL A 230 -14.76 -24.50 12.03
N PRO A 231 -13.83 -23.61 12.44
CA PRO A 231 -13.04 -22.80 11.52
C PRO A 231 -12.43 -23.62 10.39
N ASN A 232 -12.56 -23.13 9.15
CA ASN A 232 -12.05 -23.80 7.95
C ASN A 232 -10.85 -23.03 7.36
N GLY A 233 -10.34 -23.48 6.21
CA GLY A 233 -9.15 -22.89 5.57
C GLY A 233 -9.29 -21.39 5.30
N ILE A 234 -10.49 -20.92 4.95
CA ILE A 234 -10.76 -19.48 4.74
C ILE A 234 -10.64 -18.71 6.06
N THR A 235 -11.21 -19.25 7.14
CA THR A 235 -11.09 -18.64 8.47
C THR A 235 -9.63 -18.55 8.90
N VAL A 236 -8.90 -19.66 8.80
CA VAL A 236 -7.48 -19.77 9.18
C VAL A 236 -6.62 -18.79 8.37
N ALA A 237 -6.84 -18.71 7.05
CA ALA A 237 -6.11 -17.77 6.20
C ALA A 237 -6.35 -16.30 6.60
N SER A 238 -7.60 -15.90 6.83
CA SER A 238 -7.93 -14.52 7.22
C SER A 238 -7.40 -14.16 8.61
N VAL A 239 -7.45 -15.09 9.57
CA VAL A 239 -6.94 -14.86 10.92
C VAL A 239 -5.42 -14.80 10.95
N LEU A 240 -4.73 -15.71 10.24
CA LEU A 240 -3.27 -15.66 10.10
C LEU A 240 -2.81 -14.40 9.36
N HIS A 241 -3.58 -13.91 8.38
CA HIS A 241 -3.31 -12.62 7.77
C HIS A 241 -3.29 -11.51 8.83
N SER A 242 -4.34 -11.40 9.66
CA SER A 242 -4.40 -10.40 10.74
C SER A 242 -3.25 -10.54 11.73
N CYS A 243 -2.94 -11.77 12.17
CA CYS A 243 -1.80 -12.05 13.07
C CYS A 243 -0.47 -11.58 12.46
N ALA A 244 -0.30 -11.79 11.15
CA ALA A 244 0.92 -11.39 10.44
C ALA A 244 1.08 -9.86 10.35
N GLN A 245 -0.02 -9.10 10.27
CA GLN A 245 0.04 -7.64 10.22
C GLN A 245 0.38 -7.02 11.58
N ILE A 246 -0.19 -7.55 12.67
CA ILE A 246 0.12 -7.10 14.03
C ILE A 246 1.38 -7.78 14.62
N LYS A 247 1.99 -8.71 13.88
CA LYS A 247 3.14 -9.54 14.28
C LYS A 247 2.91 -10.35 15.56
N ASP A 248 1.67 -10.77 15.84
CA ASP A 248 1.34 -11.64 16.97
C ASP A 248 1.68 -13.10 16.63
N LEU A 249 2.92 -13.47 16.93
CA LEU A 249 3.44 -14.82 16.68
C LEU A 249 2.72 -15.87 17.54
N ALA A 250 2.36 -15.53 18.79
CA ALA A 250 1.78 -16.49 19.72
C ALA A 250 0.38 -16.90 19.26
N PHE A 251 -0.49 -15.93 18.95
CA PHE A 251 -1.85 -16.22 18.51
C PHE A 251 -1.86 -16.97 17.17
N GLY A 252 -1.00 -16.59 16.22
CA GLY A 252 -0.94 -17.29 14.94
C GLY A 252 -0.35 -18.71 15.05
N MET A 253 0.51 -18.99 16.03
CA MET A 253 0.94 -20.36 16.35
C MET A 253 -0.24 -21.20 16.86
N ASP A 254 -1.08 -20.65 17.73
CA ASP A 254 -2.28 -21.34 18.22
C ASP A 254 -3.28 -21.63 17.09
N VAL A 255 -3.42 -20.71 16.13
CA VAL A 255 -4.27 -20.89 14.94
C VAL A 255 -3.71 -21.96 14.01
N HIS A 256 -2.40 -21.97 13.78
CA HIS A 256 -1.76 -23.00 12.97
C HIS A 256 -1.84 -24.38 13.63
N GLN A 257 -1.62 -24.46 14.96
CA GLN A 257 -1.80 -25.70 15.72
C GLN A 257 -3.24 -26.20 15.63
N PHE A 258 -4.23 -25.30 15.78
CA PHE A 258 -5.64 -25.63 15.61
C PHE A 258 -5.92 -26.22 14.23
N ALA A 259 -5.37 -25.63 13.16
CA ALA A 259 -5.58 -26.11 11.79
C ALA A 259 -5.07 -27.56 11.61
N VAL A 260 -3.93 -27.89 12.22
CA VAL A 260 -3.36 -29.26 12.22
C VAL A 260 -4.20 -30.21 13.07
N GLU A 261 -4.60 -29.81 14.28
CA GLU A 261 -5.38 -30.66 15.20
C GLU A 261 -6.78 -30.98 14.69
N LYS A 262 -7.39 -30.07 13.94
CA LYS A 262 -8.73 -30.23 13.36
C LYS A 262 -8.73 -30.73 11.92
N ASP A 263 -7.58 -31.11 11.39
CA ASP A 263 -7.40 -31.60 10.02
C ASP A 263 -8.04 -30.68 8.98
N VAL A 264 -7.82 -29.37 9.13
CA VAL A 264 -8.29 -28.36 8.18
C VAL A 264 -7.62 -28.62 6.83
N GLU A 265 -8.40 -28.62 5.75
CA GLU A 265 -7.87 -28.84 4.39
C GLU A 265 -6.75 -27.85 4.06
N MET A 266 -5.54 -28.37 3.90
CA MET A 266 -4.32 -27.60 3.63
C MET A 266 -4.14 -27.37 2.13
N ASP A 267 -5.02 -26.55 1.56
CA ASP A 267 -4.87 -26.10 0.17
C ASP A 267 -3.71 -25.09 0.01
N LEU A 268 -3.42 -24.71 -1.23
CA LEU A 268 -2.34 -23.78 -1.54
C LEU A 268 -2.53 -22.40 -0.87
N VAL A 269 -3.78 -21.96 -0.65
CA VAL A 269 -4.10 -20.68 0.00
C VAL A 269 -3.73 -20.74 1.48
N VAL A 270 -4.13 -21.81 2.18
CA VAL A 270 -3.80 -22.01 3.59
C VAL A 270 -2.28 -22.13 3.80
N TRP A 271 -1.59 -22.90 2.95
CA TRP A 271 -0.12 -22.98 2.99
C TRP A 271 0.55 -21.62 2.80
N ASN A 272 0.11 -20.84 1.81
CA ASN A 272 0.63 -19.51 1.56
C ASN A 272 0.40 -18.56 2.75
N SER A 273 -0.77 -18.63 3.39
CA SER A 273 -1.07 -17.83 4.60
C SER A 273 -0.18 -18.20 5.78
N ILE A 274 0.07 -19.49 6.03
CA ILE A 274 0.94 -19.94 7.12
C ILE A 274 2.40 -19.53 6.87
N VAL A 275 2.92 -19.77 5.67
CA VAL A 275 4.29 -19.38 5.30
C VAL A 275 4.46 -17.85 5.40
N GLY A 276 3.51 -17.10 4.84
CA GLY A 276 3.51 -15.64 4.90
C GLY A 276 3.42 -15.09 6.33
N PHE A 277 2.65 -15.74 7.20
CA PHE A 277 2.56 -15.39 8.62
C PHE A 277 3.91 -15.54 9.32
N TYR A 278 4.53 -16.72 9.29
CA TYR A 278 5.81 -16.92 9.97
C TYR A 278 6.93 -16.04 9.39
N ALA A 279 6.92 -15.83 8.07
CA ALA A 279 7.87 -14.96 7.39
C ALA A 279 7.73 -13.50 7.85
N LYS A 280 6.50 -12.98 7.95
CA LYS A 280 6.23 -11.60 8.43
C LYS A 280 6.50 -11.41 9.92
N CYS A 281 6.32 -12.45 10.73
CA CYS A 281 6.66 -12.45 12.16
C CYS A 281 8.16 -12.66 12.44
N GLY A 282 8.99 -12.87 11.41
CA GLY A 282 10.45 -13.00 11.55
C GLY A 282 10.95 -14.39 11.89
N SER A 283 10.07 -15.39 11.97
CA SER A 283 10.46 -16.79 12.13
C SER A 283 10.89 -17.39 10.78
N LEU A 284 11.92 -16.79 10.17
CA LEU A 284 12.33 -17.04 8.78
C LEU A 284 12.78 -18.50 8.55
N ASP A 285 13.49 -19.10 9.50
CA ASP A 285 13.93 -20.49 9.39
C ASP A 285 12.77 -21.49 9.44
N TYR A 286 11.73 -21.19 10.21
CA TYR A 286 10.53 -22.02 10.27
C TYR A 286 9.68 -21.82 9.01
N ALA A 287 9.50 -20.57 8.58
CA ALA A 287 8.83 -20.25 7.33
C ALA A 287 9.49 -20.93 6.12
N ARG A 288 10.83 -20.92 6.06
CA ARG A 288 11.61 -21.63 5.03
C ARG A 288 11.36 -23.13 5.05
N ARG A 289 11.38 -23.76 6.23
CA ARG A 289 11.10 -25.20 6.35
C ARG A 289 9.69 -25.57 5.89
N LEU A 290 8.70 -24.77 6.26
CA LEU A 290 7.32 -24.95 5.79
C LEU A 290 7.22 -24.78 4.28
N PHE A 291 7.84 -23.72 3.73
CA PHE A 291 7.90 -23.46 2.30
C PHE A 291 8.55 -24.63 1.54
N GLU A 292 9.68 -25.16 2.02
CA GLU A 292 10.36 -26.33 1.48
C GLU A 292 9.54 -27.63 1.62
N GLY A 293 8.62 -27.69 2.58
CA GLY A 293 7.67 -28.79 2.77
C GLY A 293 6.40 -28.71 1.91
N MET A 294 6.11 -27.57 1.27
CA MET A 294 4.89 -27.41 0.47
C MET A 294 4.84 -28.37 -0.73
N PRO A 295 3.71 -29.08 -0.96
CA PRO A 295 3.55 -29.99 -2.10
C PRO A 295 3.60 -29.28 -3.46
N MET A 296 3.04 -28.07 -3.51
CA MET A 296 3.02 -27.20 -4.68
C MET A 296 3.33 -25.78 -4.23
N ARG A 297 4.07 -25.04 -5.05
CA ARG A 297 4.44 -23.64 -4.81
C ARG A 297 4.09 -22.81 -6.03
N ASP A 298 3.53 -21.65 -5.80
CA ASP A 298 3.20 -20.68 -6.85
C ASP A 298 3.92 -19.35 -6.60
N GLY A 299 3.65 -18.37 -7.46
CA GLY A 299 4.23 -17.04 -7.31
C GLY A 299 3.90 -16.37 -5.97
N VAL A 300 2.76 -16.72 -5.35
CA VAL A 300 2.38 -16.20 -4.02
C VAL A 300 3.26 -16.82 -2.94
N SER A 301 3.53 -18.14 -3.00
CA SER A 301 4.45 -18.81 -2.08
C SER A 301 5.85 -18.18 -2.10
N TYR A 302 6.40 -17.98 -3.31
CA TYR A 302 7.74 -17.37 -3.48
C TYR A 302 7.75 -15.90 -3.05
N SER A 303 6.72 -15.13 -3.44
CA SER A 303 6.61 -13.71 -3.07
C SER A 303 6.52 -13.53 -1.55
N ALA A 304 5.79 -14.39 -0.83
CA ALA A 304 5.70 -14.35 0.63
C ALA A 304 7.08 -14.57 1.29
N MET A 305 7.84 -15.58 0.86
CA MET A 305 9.17 -15.85 1.39
C MET A 305 10.20 -14.76 1.04
N ILE A 306 10.20 -14.29 -0.20
CA ILE A 306 11.09 -13.20 -0.65
C ILE A 306 10.81 -11.93 0.16
N THR A 307 9.53 -11.55 0.29
CA THR A 307 9.13 -10.37 1.08
C THR A 307 9.55 -10.53 2.54
N GLY A 308 9.39 -11.72 3.13
CA GLY A 308 9.88 -12.03 4.47
C GLY A 308 11.38 -11.80 4.63
N TYR A 309 12.20 -12.37 3.75
CA TYR A 309 13.65 -12.15 3.78
C TYR A 309 14.03 -10.68 3.62
N MET A 310 13.37 -9.97 2.69
CA MET A 310 13.62 -8.55 2.44
C MET A 310 13.26 -7.69 3.65
N ASN A 311 12.13 -7.92 4.31
CA ASN A 311 11.69 -7.14 5.48
C ASN A 311 12.66 -7.22 6.67
N TYR A 312 13.44 -8.30 6.77
CA TYR A 312 14.41 -8.54 7.83
C TYR A 312 15.86 -8.36 7.38
N GLY A 313 16.09 -7.75 6.21
CA GLY A 313 17.43 -7.42 5.70
C GLY A 313 18.26 -8.61 5.22
N VAL A 314 17.68 -9.80 5.11
CA VAL A 314 18.37 -11.01 4.62
C VAL A 314 18.33 -11.05 3.08
N VAL A 315 18.81 -9.97 2.45
CA VAL A 315 18.67 -9.71 1.01
C VAL A 315 19.28 -10.83 0.17
N ASP A 316 20.45 -11.35 0.55
CA ASP A 316 21.15 -12.37 -0.24
C ASP A 316 20.34 -13.67 -0.36
N GLN A 317 19.67 -14.11 0.71
CA GLN A 317 18.80 -15.29 0.67
C GLN A 317 17.55 -15.05 -0.19
N ALA A 318 17.00 -13.83 -0.16
CA ALA A 318 15.90 -13.44 -1.03
C ALA A 318 16.30 -13.53 -2.51
N MET A 319 17.49 -13.03 -2.86
CA MET A 319 18.01 -13.06 -4.23
C MET A 319 18.33 -14.49 -4.70
N ILE A 320 18.91 -15.33 -3.84
CA ILE A 320 19.11 -16.76 -4.14
C ILE A 320 17.77 -17.43 -4.44
N LEU A 321 16.73 -17.16 -3.64
CA LEU A 321 15.42 -17.74 -3.86
C LEU A 321 14.79 -17.24 -5.16
N PHE A 322 14.93 -15.95 -5.49
CA PHE A 322 14.47 -15.36 -6.74
C PHE A 322 15.12 -16.01 -7.97
N GLN A 323 16.44 -16.18 -7.97
CA GLN A 323 17.18 -16.80 -9.08
C GLN A 323 16.79 -18.25 -9.36
N ARG A 324 16.21 -18.95 -8.37
CA ARG A 324 15.71 -20.32 -8.54
C ARG A 324 14.38 -20.38 -9.30
N ILE A 325 13.73 -19.24 -9.54
CA ILE A 325 12.44 -19.17 -10.22
C ILE A 325 12.69 -18.98 -11.71
N PRO A 326 12.35 -19.96 -12.57
CA PRO A 326 12.65 -19.87 -14.00
C PRO A 326 11.80 -18.83 -14.73
N ASN A 327 10.55 -18.64 -14.29
CA ASN A 327 9.60 -17.69 -14.87
C ASN A 327 8.89 -16.92 -13.74
N PRO A 328 9.54 -15.90 -13.17
CA PRO A 328 8.95 -15.10 -12.10
C PRO A 328 7.72 -14.33 -12.61
N VAL A 329 6.62 -14.42 -11.86
CA VAL A 329 5.42 -13.61 -12.10
C VAL A 329 5.63 -12.17 -11.61
N LEU A 330 4.82 -11.24 -12.10
CA LEU A 330 4.91 -9.82 -11.77
C LEU A 330 4.95 -9.52 -10.25
N SER A 331 4.19 -10.26 -9.44
CA SER A 331 4.20 -10.07 -7.98
C SER A 331 5.55 -10.40 -7.33
N VAL A 332 6.30 -11.34 -7.90
CA VAL A 332 7.62 -11.73 -7.40
C VAL A 332 8.66 -10.67 -7.77
N TRP A 333 8.62 -10.14 -8.99
CA TRP A 333 9.44 -8.98 -9.39
C TRP A 333 9.21 -7.79 -8.47
N ASN A 334 7.94 -7.44 -8.22
CA ASN A 334 7.59 -6.34 -7.33
C ASN A 334 8.10 -6.58 -5.91
N ALA A 335 7.97 -7.79 -5.36
CA ALA A 335 8.49 -8.12 -4.03
C ALA A 335 10.02 -7.92 -3.93
N VAL A 336 10.78 -8.32 -4.95
CA VAL A 336 12.23 -8.11 -4.99
C VAL A 336 12.57 -6.62 -5.11
N ILE A 337 11.96 -5.91 -6.06
CA ILE A 337 12.25 -4.48 -6.32
C ILE A 337 11.90 -3.62 -5.09
N SER A 338 10.71 -3.83 -4.49
CA SER A 338 10.32 -3.14 -3.26
C SER A 338 11.27 -3.46 -2.11
N GLY A 339 11.63 -4.74 -1.95
CA GLY A 339 12.55 -5.18 -0.90
C GLY A 339 13.96 -4.60 -1.03
N LEU A 340 14.52 -4.56 -2.24
CA LEU A 340 15.81 -3.93 -2.51
C LEU A 340 15.77 -2.42 -2.22
N SER A 341 14.67 -1.76 -2.58
CA SER A 341 14.47 -0.33 -2.31
C SER A 341 14.44 -0.05 -0.80
N GLN A 342 13.71 -0.85 -0.01
CA GLN A 342 13.63 -0.74 1.45
C GLN A 342 14.97 -1.00 2.15
N ASN A 343 15.82 -1.86 1.57
CA ASN A 343 17.14 -2.19 2.11
C ASN A 343 18.27 -1.29 1.57
N ASN A 344 17.93 -0.15 0.97
CA ASN A 344 18.88 0.82 0.41
C ASN A 344 19.86 0.24 -0.63
N ARG A 345 19.46 -0.83 -1.33
CA ARG A 345 20.23 -1.47 -2.40
C ARG A 345 19.92 -0.81 -3.75
N HIS A 346 20.05 0.52 -3.82
CA HIS A 346 19.62 1.33 -4.98
C HIS A 346 20.18 0.90 -6.35
N PRO A 347 21.46 0.47 -6.48
CA PRO A 347 21.98 -0.02 -7.76
C PRO A 347 21.23 -1.26 -8.27
N ASP A 348 20.89 -2.18 -7.36
CA ASP A 348 20.23 -3.44 -7.70
C ASP A 348 18.77 -3.20 -8.14
N VAL A 349 18.11 -2.17 -7.61
CA VAL A 349 16.73 -1.80 -8.00
C VAL A 349 16.64 -1.52 -9.50
N LEU A 350 17.57 -0.73 -10.06
CA LEU A 350 17.59 -0.39 -11.48
C LEU A 350 17.97 -1.59 -12.35
N ALA A 351 18.92 -2.41 -11.90
CA ALA A 351 19.27 -3.65 -12.58
C ALA A 351 18.08 -4.61 -12.69
N MET A 352 17.34 -4.81 -11.59
CA MET A 352 16.15 -5.65 -11.56
C MET A 352 15.00 -5.09 -12.43
N LEU A 353 14.84 -3.77 -12.49
CA LEU A 353 13.87 -3.13 -13.39
C LEU A 353 14.19 -3.42 -14.86
N HIS A 354 15.46 -3.32 -15.25
CA HIS A 354 15.88 -3.66 -16.60
C HIS A 354 15.70 -5.14 -16.93
N GLU A 355 16.02 -6.04 -16.01
CA GLU A 355 15.82 -7.48 -16.18
C GLU A 355 14.33 -7.84 -16.32
N MET A 356 13.46 -7.21 -15.53
CA MET A 356 12.02 -7.35 -15.62
C MET A 356 11.50 -6.94 -17.01
N GLN A 357 11.96 -5.80 -17.53
CA GLN A 357 11.58 -5.30 -18.86
C GLN A 357 12.09 -6.20 -19.98
N ASN A 358 13.34 -6.66 -19.89
CA ASN A 358 13.94 -7.61 -20.86
C ASN A 358 13.20 -8.95 -20.87
N SER A 359 12.61 -9.34 -19.74
CA SER A 359 11.75 -10.52 -19.61
C SER A 359 10.32 -10.31 -20.14
N GLY A 360 10.02 -9.13 -20.71
CA GLY A 360 8.74 -8.81 -21.33
C GLY A 360 7.66 -8.30 -20.37
N PHE A 361 7.99 -8.06 -19.09
CA PHE A 361 7.04 -7.52 -18.12
C PHE A 361 7.01 -6.00 -18.17
N GLN A 362 5.81 -5.43 -18.06
CA GLN A 362 5.61 -3.99 -17.96
C GLN A 362 5.54 -3.56 -16.49
N PRO A 363 6.32 -2.54 -16.08
CA PRO A 363 6.20 -1.94 -14.75
C PRO A 363 4.76 -1.48 -14.46
N ASN A 364 4.25 -1.82 -13.28
CA ASN A 364 2.95 -1.37 -12.78
C ASN A 364 3.13 -0.31 -11.68
N SER A 365 2.03 0.20 -11.12
CA SER A 365 2.07 1.23 -10.07
C SER A 365 2.98 0.88 -8.87
N VAL A 366 2.99 -0.39 -8.44
CA VAL A 366 3.85 -0.88 -7.35
C VAL A 366 5.33 -0.88 -7.74
N THR A 367 5.64 -1.27 -8.98
CA THR A 367 7.01 -1.18 -9.50
C THR A 367 7.49 0.27 -9.51
N LEU A 368 6.67 1.20 -10.03
CA LEU A 368 7.03 2.61 -10.16
C LEU A 368 7.24 3.28 -8.80
N SER A 369 6.36 3.05 -7.83
CA SER A 369 6.51 3.60 -6.47
C SER A 369 7.74 3.06 -5.74
N SER A 370 8.21 1.85 -6.08
CA SER A 370 9.40 1.23 -5.49
C SER A 370 10.70 1.71 -6.13
N VAL A 371 10.68 2.05 -7.42
CA VAL A 371 11.84 2.53 -8.19
C VAL A 371 12.14 4.01 -7.94
N LEU A 372 11.11 4.84 -7.79
CA LEU A 372 11.26 6.30 -7.61
C LEU A 372 12.18 6.71 -6.43
N PRO A 373 12.10 6.07 -5.25
CA PRO A 373 13.05 6.34 -4.16
C PRO A 373 14.52 6.02 -4.53
N ALA A 374 14.77 5.02 -5.37
CA ALA A 374 16.13 4.73 -5.82
C ALA A 374 16.64 5.79 -6.81
N LEU A 375 15.78 6.39 -7.62
CA LEU A 375 16.15 7.49 -8.51
C LEU A 375 16.41 8.80 -7.75
N SER A 376 15.68 9.02 -6.65
CA SER A 376 15.87 10.20 -5.80
C SER A 376 17.20 10.18 -5.04
N PHE A 377 17.74 8.99 -4.73
CA PHE A 377 19.09 8.84 -4.19
C PHE A 377 20.19 9.41 -5.12
N TYR A 378 20.04 9.23 -6.43
CA TYR A 378 20.98 9.78 -7.41
C TYR A 378 20.66 11.23 -7.81
N SER A 379 19.61 11.85 -7.23
CA SER A 379 19.12 13.19 -7.59
C SER A 379 18.88 13.36 -9.11
N THR A 380 18.49 12.29 -9.79
CA THR A 380 18.35 12.25 -11.26
C THR A 380 17.02 12.85 -11.73
N LEU A 381 17.01 14.15 -12.04
CA LEU A 381 15.82 14.81 -12.59
C LEU A 381 15.33 14.15 -13.89
N LEU A 382 16.25 13.65 -14.72
CA LEU A 382 15.92 12.98 -15.97
C LEU A 382 15.21 11.63 -15.72
N GLY A 383 15.73 10.81 -14.80
CA GLY A 383 15.14 9.53 -14.42
C GLY A 383 13.72 9.70 -13.87
N ALA A 384 13.53 10.67 -12.96
CA ALA A 384 12.20 11.00 -12.43
C ALA A 384 11.22 11.41 -13.55
N LYS A 385 11.66 12.23 -14.53
CA LYS A 385 10.83 12.61 -15.68
C LYS A 385 10.48 11.43 -16.59
N GLN A 386 11.41 10.50 -16.82
CA GLN A 386 11.15 9.30 -17.62
C GLN A 386 10.09 8.41 -16.96
N VAL A 387 10.21 8.17 -15.66
CA VAL A 387 9.24 7.39 -14.88
C VAL A 387 7.88 8.10 -14.83
N HIS A 388 7.86 9.42 -14.64
CA HIS A 388 6.62 10.19 -14.65
C HIS A 388 5.91 10.14 -16.01
N ALA A 389 6.64 10.30 -17.11
CA ALA A 389 6.08 10.18 -18.46
C ALA A 389 5.54 8.76 -18.73
N TYR A 390 6.21 7.72 -18.22
CA TYR A 390 5.70 6.36 -18.27
C TYR A 390 4.42 6.19 -17.44
N ALA A 391 4.35 6.77 -16.24
CA ALA A 391 3.15 6.72 -15.39
C ALA A 391 1.94 7.35 -16.08
N ILE A 392 2.09 8.54 -16.66
CA ILE A 392 1.02 9.22 -17.42
C ILE A 392 0.57 8.38 -18.62
N ARG A 393 1.51 7.80 -19.37
CA ARG A 393 1.19 6.99 -20.56
C ARG A 393 0.42 5.70 -20.25
N ASN A 394 0.44 5.23 -19.01
CA ASN A 394 -0.20 3.98 -18.58
C ASN A 394 -1.25 4.23 -17.48
N ASP A 395 -1.74 5.46 -17.33
CA ASP A 395 -2.79 5.85 -16.38
C ASP A 395 -2.46 5.52 -14.90
N PHE A 396 -1.17 5.54 -14.53
CA PHE A 396 -0.70 5.34 -13.16
C PHE A 396 -0.42 6.64 -12.40
N ASP A 397 -0.51 7.79 -13.08
CA ASP A 397 -0.27 9.11 -12.52
C ASP A 397 -1.27 9.49 -11.42
N ASN A 398 -2.49 8.94 -11.43
CA ASN A 398 -3.49 9.14 -10.36
C ASN A 398 -3.29 8.21 -9.15
N ASN A 399 -2.34 7.27 -9.19
CA ASN A 399 -2.13 6.35 -8.08
C ASN A 399 -1.44 7.07 -6.91
N ILE A 400 -2.06 7.07 -5.73
CA ILE A 400 -1.57 7.75 -4.52
C ILE A 400 -0.08 7.46 -4.24
N TYR A 401 0.34 6.19 -4.31
CA TYR A 401 1.72 5.81 -4.02
C TYR A 401 2.72 6.29 -5.08
N VAL A 402 2.30 6.33 -6.36
CA VAL A 402 3.12 6.87 -7.45
C VAL A 402 3.23 8.39 -7.34
N THR A 403 2.12 9.08 -7.07
CA THR A 403 2.07 10.54 -6.85
C THR A 403 2.98 10.96 -5.69
N THR A 404 2.85 10.31 -4.54
CA THR A 404 3.70 10.56 -3.36
C THR A 404 5.19 10.36 -3.68
N ALA A 405 5.53 9.25 -4.35
CA ALA A 405 6.91 8.96 -4.72
C ALA A 405 7.47 9.93 -5.79
N LEU A 406 6.63 10.44 -6.70
CA LEU A 406 7.01 11.46 -7.68
C LEU A 406 7.27 12.82 -7.02
N ILE A 407 6.44 13.22 -6.06
CA ILE A 407 6.63 14.45 -5.28
C ILE A 407 7.98 14.39 -4.55
N ASP A 408 8.26 13.29 -3.83
CA ASP A 408 9.54 13.09 -3.14
C ASP A 408 10.73 13.11 -4.11
N ALA A 409 10.62 12.40 -5.25
CA ALA A 409 11.68 12.35 -6.25
C ALA A 409 11.97 13.73 -6.86
N TYR A 410 10.94 14.51 -7.19
CA TYR A 410 11.13 15.87 -7.71
C TYR A 410 11.67 16.84 -6.66
N ALA A 411 11.19 16.74 -5.42
CA ALA A 411 11.69 17.55 -4.32
C ALA A 411 13.19 17.30 -4.08
N LYS A 412 13.61 16.02 -4.00
CA LYS A 412 15.02 15.65 -3.83
C LYS A 412 15.89 16.00 -5.04
N ALA A 413 15.34 15.95 -6.25
CA ALA A 413 16.01 16.44 -7.46
C ALA A 413 16.04 17.98 -7.57
N GLY A 414 15.57 18.71 -6.57
CA GLY A 414 15.63 20.17 -6.50
C GLY A 414 14.51 20.91 -7.26
N SER A 415 13.49 20.22 -7.77
CA SER A 415 12.44 20.80 -8.60
C SER A 415 11.08 20.84 -7.89
N LEU A 416 10.91 21.78 -6.95
CA LEU A 416 9.63 22.01 -6.27
C LEU A 416 8.48 22.37 -7.23
N SER A 417 8.78 23.04 -8.35
CA SER A 417 7.78 23.39 -9.35
C SER A 417 7.13 22.16 -10.01
N LEU A 418 7.91 21.10 -10.29
CA LEU A 418 7.37 19.85 -10.80
C LEU A 418 6.64 19.06 -9.72
N ALA A 419 7.11 19.10 -8.47
CA ALA A 419 6.41 18.52 -7.33
C ALA A 419 5.02 19.15 -7.13
N ASN A 420 4.93 20.48 -7.16
CA ASN A 420 3.65 21.21 -7.11
C ASN A 420 2.73 20.84 -8.28
N ARG A 421 3.25 20.71 -9.50
CA ARG A 421 2.44 20.30 -10.66
C ARG A 421 1.85 18.89 -10.52
N VAL A 422 2.61 17.96 -9.96
CA VAL A 422 2.11 16.60 -9.64
C VAL A 422 1.02 16.67 -8.59
N PHE A 423 1.23 17.50 -7.57
CA PHE A 423 0.25 17.74 -6.51
C PHE A 423 -1.04 18.38 -7.02
N ASP A 424 -0.97 19.44 -7.82
CA ASP A 424 -2.16 20.16 -8.34
C ASP A 424 -3.04 19.26 -9.22
N GLY A 425 -2.45 18.26 -9.90
CA GLY A 425 -3.19 17.28 -10.70
C GLY A 425 -3.91 16.22 -9.87
N ASN A 426 -3.37 15.84 -8.70
CA ASN A 426 -3.71 14.60 -7.99
C ASN A 426 -3.94 14.75 -6.48
N GLY A 427 -3.90 15.97 -5.94
CA GLY A 427 -3.87 16.28 -4.50
C GLY A 427 -5.24 16.22 -3.78
N ALA A 428 -6.32 15.91 -4.50
CA ALA A 428 -7.64 15.88 -3.90
C ALA A 428 -7.84 14.63 -3.01
N GLY A 429 -8.02 14.85 -1.70
CA GLY A 429 -8.61 13.86 -0.77
C GLY A 429 -7.68 12.81 -0.13
N SER A 430 -6.36 12.84 -0.35
CA SER A 430 -5.43 11.90 0.29
C SER A 430 -4.43 12.60 1.21
N VAL A 431 -4.50 12.30 2.52
CA VAL A 431 -3.59 12.83 3.55
C VAL A 431 -2.13 12.62 3.14
N ILE A 432 -1.77 11.43 2.65
CA ILE A 432 -0.39 11.05 2.30
C ILE A 432 0.19 11.96 1.21
N VAL A 433 -0.63 12.39 0.23
CA VAL A 433 -0.19 13.27 -0.86
C VAL A 433 0.04 14.70 -0.33
N TRP A 434 -0.83 15.18 0.56
CA TRP A 434 -0.63 16.45 1.28
C TRP A 434 0.63 16.44 2.15
N THR A 435 0.83 15.39 2.95
CA THR A 435 2.01 15.21 3.78
C THR A 435 3.29 15.26 2.94
N ALA A 436 3.28 14.63 1.76
CA ALA A 436 4.44 14.59 0.87
C ALA A 436 4.81 15.98 0.32
N ILE A 437 3.84 16.76 -0.15
CA ILE A 437 4.13 18.10 -0.69
C ILE A 437 4.52 19.09 0.42
N ILE A 438 3.90 19.00 1.60
CA ILE A 438 4.28 19.82 2.76
C ILE A 438 5.71 19.47 3.20
N SER A 439 6.05 18.18 3.26
CA SER A 439 7.40 17.73 3.60
C SER A 439 8.44 18.19 2.56
N ALA A 440 8.07 18.20 1.27
CA ALA A 440 8.92 18.71 0.22
C ALA A 440 9.26 20.20 0.42
N HIS A 441 8.27 21.05 0.71
CA HIS A 441 8.50 22.46 1.00
C HIS A 441 9.29 22.67 2.30
N ALA A 442 8.96 21.91 3.36
CA ALA A 442 9.68 21.94 4.62
C ALA A 442 11.18 21.63 4.46
N ALA A 443 11.52 20.59 3.69
CA ALA A 443 12.90 20.18 3.42
C ALA A 443 13.70 21.22 2.63
N HIS A 444 13.02 22.05 1.84
CA HIS A 444 13.60 23.16 1.08
C HIS A 444 13.62 24.48 1.88
N GLY A 445 13.11 24.49 3.11
CA GLY A 445 13.05 25.67 3.97
C GLY A 445 11.96 26.68 3.59
N ASP A 446 11.02 26.32 2.71
CA ASP A 446 9.89 27.17 2.31
C ASP A 446 8.73 27.01 3.30
N ALA A 447 8.86 27.63 4.47
CA ALA A 447 7.88 27.53 5.54
C ALA A 447 6.54 28.18 5.20
N ASP A 448 6.55 29.29 4.47
CA ASP A 448 5.34 30.00 4.07
C ASP A 448 4.48 29.14 3.13
N ALA A 449 5.09 28.48 2.14
CA ALA A 449 4.39 27.56 1.27
C ALA A 449 3.89 26.32 2.04
N ALA A 450 4.69 25.77 2.96
CA ALA A 450 4.29 24.63 3.79
C ALA A 450 3.07 24.96 4.68
N LEU A 451 3.05 26.13 5.33
CA LEU A 451 1.92 26.61 6.11
C LEU A 451 0.70 26.90 5.24
N SER A 452 0.89 27.51 4.07
CA SER A 452 -0.21 27.74 3.11
C SER A 452 -0.85 26.44 2.63
N LEU A 453 -0.04 25.41 2.35
CA LEU A 453 -0.53 24.09 1.98
C LEU A 453 -1.26 23.41 3.14
N PHE A 454 -0.77 23.56 4.37
CA PHE A 454 -1.45 23.06 5.56
C PHE A 454 -2.83 23.71 5.73
N SER A 455 -2.94 25.04 5.58
CA SER A 455 -4.25 25.71 5.62
C SER A 455 -5.18 25.22 4.51
N LYS A 456 -4.69 25.06 3.27
CA LYS A 456 -5.49 24.50 2.16
C LYS A 456 -5.96 23.06 2.41
N MET A 457 -5.15 22.26 3.09
CA MET A 457 -5.52 20.90 3.48
C MET A 457 -6.71 20.91 4.46
N LEU A 458 -6.69 21.82 5.44
CA LEU A 458 -7.78 22.02 6.39
C LEU A 458 -9.05 22.56 5.71
N ASP A 459 -8.90 23.52 4.78
CA ASP A 459 -10.01 24.06 3.99
C ASP A 459 -10.68 22.99 3.11
N ALA A 460 -9.90 22.00 2.66
CA ALA A 460 -10.39 20.83 1.94
C ALA A 460 -11.02 19.75 2.85
N CYS A 461 -11.17 20.03 4.15
CA CYS A 461 -11.65 19.11 5.19
C CYS A 461 -10.84 17.80 5.30
N VAL A 462 -9.56 17.83 4.94
CA VAL A 462 -8.66 16.69 5.08
C VAL A 462 -7.94 16.81 6.43
N GLN A 463 -8.19 15.87 7.34
CA GLN A 463 -7.61 15.90 8.69
C GLN A 463 -6.12 15.56 8.66
N PRO A 464 -5.24 16.38 9.27
CA PRO A 464 -3.81 16.10 9.33
C PRO A 464 -3.50 15.00 10.34
N ASP A 465 -2.52 14.17 10.00
CA ASP A 465 -1.99 13.15 10.91
C ASP A 465 -0.71 13.64 11.62
N ALA A 466 -0.20 12.82 12.54
CA ALA A 466 1.03 13.11 13.27
C ALA A 466 2.23 13.39 12.33
N VAL A 467 2.32 12.70 11.19
CA VAL A 467 3.42 12.88 10.23
C VAL A 467 3.31 14.25 9.54
N THR A 468 2.11 14.65 9.13
CA THR A 468 1.82 15.95 8.54
C THR A 468 2.19 17.08 9.49
N ILE A 469 1.77 16.99 10.74
CA ILE A 469 2.06 18.01 11.76
C ILE A 469 3.57 18.09 12.01
N THR A 470 4.27 16.95 12.07
CA THR A 470 5.73 16.94 12.17
C THR A 470 6.40 17.66 11.00
N ALA A 471 5.91 17.46 9.77
CA ALA A 471 6.43 18.14 8.58
C ALA A 471 6.24 19.66 8.64
N VAL A 472 5.06 20.14 9.05
CA VAL A 472 4.79 21.57 9.23
C VAL A 472 5.65 22.17 10.34
N LEU A 473 5.75 21.51 11.50
CA LEU A 473 6.60 21.97 12.59
C LEU A 473 8.09 22.00 12.20
N THR A 474 8.53 21.07 11.35
CA THR A 474 9.88 21.10 10.78
C THR A 474 10.09 22.32 9.89
N ALA A 475 9.11 22.67 9.06
CA ALA A 475 9.14 23.88 8.25
C ALA A 475 9.23 25.14 9.14
N CYS A 476 8.38 25.24 10.17
CA CYS A 476 8.44 26.32 11.15
C CYS A 476 9.79 26.37 11.87
N ALA A 477 10.39 25.21 12.17
CA ALA A 477 11.72 25.16 12.76
C ALA A 477 12.76 25.75 11.82
N HIS A 478 12.68 25.49 10.51
CA HIS A 478 13.63 26.04 9.53
C HIS A 478 13.48 27.55 9.36
N ALA A 479 12.27 28.09 9.45
CA ALA A 479 12.01 29.52 9.37
C ALA A 479 12.10 30.28 10.71
N GLY A 480 12.17 29.59 11.85
CA GLY A 480 12.11 30.22 13.17
C GLY A 480 10.72 30.78 13.52
N ALA A 481 9.65 30.24 12.93
CA ALA A 481 8.26 30.65 13.13
C ALA A 481 7.70 30.08 14.45
N VAL A 482 8.05 30.70 15.57
CA VAL A 482 7.73 30.21 16.94
C VAL A 482 6.23 30.22 17.22
N ASN A 483 5.53 31.29 16.85
CA ASN A 483 4.13 31.48 17.22
C ASN A 483 3.25 30.43 16.53
N GLU A 484 3.43 30.28 15.22
CA GLU A 484 2.72 29.35 14.36
C GLU A 484 2.97 27.90 14.82
N ALA A 485 4.23 27.56 15.15
CA ALA A 485 4.57 26.22 15.63
C ALA A 485 3.88 25.88 16.96
N LEU A 486 3.86 26.82 17.92
CA LEU A 486 3.23 26.63 19.22
C LEU A 486 1.70 26.56 19.10
N GLU A 487 1.10 27.36 18.22
CA GLU A 487 -0.34 27.30 17.92
C GLU A 487 -0.72 25.91 17.39
N ILE A 488 -0.08 25.46 16.31
CA ILE A 488 -0.34 24.15 15.70
C ILE A 488 -0.15 23.01 16.72
N PHE A 489 0.89 23.08 17.56
CA PHE A 489 1.16 22.06 18.58
C PHE A 489 0.08 22.02 19.66
N ASN A 490 -0.41 23.17 20.13
CA ASN A 490 -1.45 23.23 21.16
C ASN A 490 -2.82 22.75 20.65
N HIS A 491 -3.10 22.96 19.36
CA HIS A 491 -4.34 22.52 18.71
C HIS A 491 -4.30 21.06 18.23
N MET A 492 -3.14 20.38 18.35
CA MET A 492 -2.91 19.02 17.86
C MET A 492 -3.91 17.97 18.37
N LEU A 493 -4.12 17.90 19.69
CA LEU A 493 -5.09 16.98 20.29
C LEU A 493 -6.54 17.50 20.22
N PRO A 494 -6.86 18.76 20.60
CA PRO A 494 -8.25 19.21 20.67
C PRO A 494 -8.90 19.42 19.30
N GLU A 495 -8.17 19.81 18.25
CA GLU A 495 -8.73 20.08 16.93
C GLU A 495 -8.44 19.00 15.91
N TYR A 496 -7.22 18.46 15.89
CA TYR A 496 -6.81 17.48 14.88
C TYR A 496 -6.91 16.03 15.36
N GLY A 497 -7.20 15.80 16.65
CA GLY A 497 -7.34 14.46 17.23
C GLY A 497 -6.03 13.65 17.25
N ALA A 498 -4.87 14.30 17.07
CA ALA A 498 -3.57 13.64 17.06
C ALA A 498 -2.88 13.80 18.43
N SER A 499 -2.30 12.72 18.97
CA SER A 499 -1.58 12.80 20.25
C SER A 499 -0.13 13.28 20.05
N PRO A 500 0.36 14.29 20.78
CA PRO A 500 1.73 14.75 20.69
C PRO A 500 2.77 13.68 21.07
N GLY A 501 3.45 13.11 20.07
CA GLY A 501 4.61 12.22 20.25
C GLY A 501 5.96 12.96 20.44
N LEU A 502 7.04 12.21 20.68
CA LEU A 502 8.39 12.75 20.88
C LEU A 502 8.93 13.55 19.68
N GLU A 503 8.59 13.18 18.45
CA GLU A 503 9.00 13.89 17.23
C GLU A 503 8.49 15.33 17.19
N HIS A 504 7.23 15.56 17.59
CA HIS A 504 6.64 16.90 17.66
C HIS A 504 7.34 17.76 18.72
N HIS A 505 7.63 17.18 19.89
CA HIS A 505 8.37 17.88 20.95
C HIS A 505 9.77 18.25 20.50
N ALA A 506 10.47 17.36 19.80
CA ALA A 506 11.78 17.64 19.22
C ALA A 506 11.72 18.80 18.21
N CYS A 507 10.67 18.86 17.39
CA CYS A 507 10.47 19.99 16.48
C CYS A 507 10.27 21.31 17.23
N ILE A 508 9.43 21.34 18.28
CA ILE A 508 9.21 22.55 19.09
C ILE A 508 10.50 23.02 19.77
N VAL A 509 11.27 22.11 20.35
CA VAL A 509 12.59 22.43 20.91
C VAL A 509 13.51 22.99 19.83
N GLY A 510 13.48 22.41 18.61
CA GLY A 510 14.22 22.92 17.46
C GLY A 510 13.81 24.35 17.05
N VAL A 511 12.51 24.64 17.02
CA VAL A 511 11.95 25.97 16.72
C VAL A 511 12.44 27.00 17.75
N LEU A 512 12.25 26.71 19.05
CA LEU A 512 12.67 27.59 20.15
C LEU A 512 14.19 27.80 20.17
N SER A 513 14.93 26.72 19.92
CA SER A 513 16.40 26.73 19.90
C SER A 513 16.93 27.60 18.77
N ARG A 514 16.37 27.50 17.55
CA ARG A 514 16.77 28.34 16.40
C ARG A 514 16.33 29.79 16.53
N ALA A 515 15.25 30.06 17.27
CA ALA A 515 14.82 31.40 17.62
C ALA A 515 15.64 32.05 18.75
N GLY A 516 16.65 31.35 19.30
CA GLY A 516 17.48 31.84 20.40
C GLY A 516 16.80 31.81 21.77
N GLN A 517 15.60 31.24 21.88
CA GLN A 517 14.83 31.12 23.11
C GLN A 517 15.23 29.86 23.91
N LEU A 518 16.53 29.68 24.13
CA LEU A 518 17.11 28.47 24.72
C LEU A 518 16.57 28.13 26.12
N GLN A 519 16.32 29.15 26.94
CA GLN A 519 15.75 28.97 28.28
C GLN A 519 14.30 28.48 28.25
N GLU A 520 13.50 28.94 27.28
CA GLU A 520 12.13 28.43 27.09
C GLU A 520 12.15 27.02 26.49
N ALA A 521 13.10 26.71 25.61
CA ALA A 521 13.33 25.35 25.13
C ALA A 521 13.65 24.38 26.28
N PHE A 522 14.51 24.77 27.22
CA PHE A 522 14.84 23.96 28.40
C PHE A 522 13.64 23.79 29.35
N LYS A 523 12.87 24.86 29.59
CA LYS A 523 11.63 24.78 30.38
C LYS A 523 10.60 23.86 29.73
N PHE A 524 10.49 23.89 28.40
CA PHE A 524 9.61 23.01 27.65
C PHE A 524 10.00 21.55 27.85
N ILE A 525 11.29 21.21 27.71
CA ILE A 525 11.81 19.86 27.96
C ILE A 525 11.49 19.40 29.38
N SER A 526 11.68 20.29 30.37
CA SER A 526 11.43 19.98 31.79
C SER A 526 9.94 19.70 32.10
N ARG A 527 9.01 20.13 31.24
CA ARG A 527 7.56 19.89 31.37
C ARG A 527 7.08 18.68 30.59
N MET A 528 7.95 18.06 29.78
CA MET A 528 7.58 16.88 29.02
C MET A 528 7.22 15.74 29.96
N GLN A 529 6.10 15.07 29.68
CA GLN A 529 5.69 13.85 30.39
C GLN A 529 6.33 12.58 29.79
N LEU A 530 7.07 12.74 28.69
CA LEU A 530 7.80 11.71 27.99
C LEU A 530 9.30 11.91 28.21
N GLU A 531 10.06 10.83 28.37
CA GLU A 531 11.52 10.90 28.45
C GLU A 531 12.10 11.47 27.14
N PRO A 532 12.88 12.57 27.19
CA PRO A 532 13.42 13.19 25.99
C PRO A 532 14.43 12.27 25.28
N ASN A 533 14.28 12.11 23.97
CA ASN A 533 15.18 11.29 23.15
C ASN A 533 16.37 12.10 22.59
N ALA A 534 17.26 11.41 21.87
CA ALA A 534 18.43 12.02 21.23
C ALA A 534 18.09 13.21 20.32
N LYS A 535 16.96 13.19 19.60
CA LYS A 535 16.56 14.31 18.73
C LYS A 535 16.24 15.58 19.50
N VAL A 536 15.58 15.45 20.66
CA VAL A 536 15.24 16.60 21.53
C VAL A 536 16.51 17.25 22.07
N TRP A 537 17.41 16.45 22.66
CA TRP A 537 18.68 16.97 23.20
C TRP A 537 19.61 17.49 22.10
N GLY A 538 19.64 16.83 20.94
CA GLY A 538 20.41 17.26 19.78
C GLY A 538 19.94 18.60 19.22
N ALA A 539 18.63 18.86 19.19
CA ALA A 539 18.08 20.15 18.82
C ALA A 539 18.54 21.27 19.78
N LEU A 540 18.53 21.00 21.08
CA LEU A 540 19.00 21.94 22.11
C LEU A 540 20.51 22.20 22.01
N LEU A 541 21.32 21.14 21.84
CA LEU A 541 22.77 21.24 21.69
C LEU A 541 23.13 22.09 20.45
N ASN A 542 22.44 21.87 19.33
CA ASN A 542 22.66 22.67 18.12
C ASN A 542 22.30 24.14 18.34
N GLY A 543 21.18 24.44 19.02
CA GLY A 543 20.83 25.80 19.40
C GLY A 543 21.89 26.45 20.30
N ALA A 544 22.30 25.76 21.36
CA ALA A 544 23.34 26.21 22.27
C ALA A 544 24.67 26.49 21.54
N ALA A 545 25.03 25.64 20.57
CA ALA A 545 26.22 25.82 19.74
C ALA A 545 26.16 27.05 18.83
N VAL A 546 24.98 27.37 18.30
CA VAL A 546 24.75 28.54 17.43
C VAL A 546 24.80 29.84 18.23
N PHE A 547 24.15 29.87 19.40
CA PHE A 547 24.06 31.08 20.24
C PHE A 547 25.18 31.20 21.28
N GLY A 548 26.07 30.21 21.38
CA GLY A 548 27.24 30.23 22.26
C GLY A 548 26.96 29.97 23.74
N ASP A 549 25.84 29.33 24.09
CA ASP A 549 25.49 28.98 25.47
C ASP A 549 26.21 27.68 25.88
N VAL A 550 27.39 27.83 26.48
CA VAL A 550 28.25 26.68 26.80
C VAL A 550 27.66 25.79 27.90
N ASP A 551 26.99 26.38 28.89
CA ASP A 551 26.47 25.64 30.05
C ASP A 551 25.31 24.75 29.63
N LEU A 552 24.38 25.28 28.82
CA LEU A 552 23.27 24.50 28.29
C LEU A 552 23.73 23.47 27.26
N GLY A 553 24.73 23.81 26.44
CA GLY A 553 25.37 22.88 25.52
C GLY A 553 26.02 21.69 26.23
N GLU A 554 26.75 21.94 27.32
CA GLU A 554 27.38 20.88 28.14
C GLU A 554 26.34 19.96 28.77
N PHE A 555 25.25 20.52 29.29
CA PHE A 555 24.14 19.73 29.83
C PHE A 555 23.51 18.81 28.76
N ALA A 556 23.15 19.37 27.61
CA ALA A 556 22.56 18.61 26.51
C ALA A 556 23.52 17.53 25.98
N PHE A 557 24.81 17.85 25.86
CA PHE A 557 25.83 16.90 25.43
C PHE A 557 25.98 15.71 26.39
N ASN A 558 25.95 15.93 27.71
CA ASN A 558 26.04 14.85 28.68
C ASN A 558 24.84 13.89 28.58
N GLN A 559 23.63 14.42 28.37
CA GLN A 559 22.44 13.59 28.13
C GLN A 559 22.57 12.79 26.82
N LEU A 560 23.06 13.42 25.74
CA LEU A 560 23.31 12.73 24.47
C LEU A 560 24.37 11.65 24.55
N PHE A 561 25.41 11.86 25.37
CA PHE A 561 26.47 10.87 25.57
C PHE A 561 25.94 9.60 26.25
N GLU A 562 24.98 9.71 27.17
CA GLU A 562 24.34 8.55 27.79
C GLU A 562 23.40 7.80 26.82
N ILE A 563 22.73 8.52 25.92
CA ILE A 563 21.75 7.95 24.99
C ILE A 563 22.42 7.35 23.74
N GLU A 564 23.36 8.08 23.12
CA GLU A 564 24.00 7.73 21.84
C GLU A 564 25.51 8.05 21.84
N PRO A 565 26.32 7.30 22.61
CA PRO A 565 27.75 7.56 22.74
C PRO A 565 28.53 7.42 21.42
N GLU A 566 27.98 6.73 20.43
CA GLU A 566 28.60 6.48 19.12
C GLU A 566 28.36 7.60 18.09
N ASN A 567 27.52 8.60 18.39
CA ASN A 567 27.19 9.66 17.45
C ASN A 567 28.30 10.71 17.34
N THR A 568 29.11 10.61 16.28
CA THR A 568 30.25 11.52 16.03
C THR A 568 29.85 13.01 15.92
N GLY A 569 28.63 13.30 15.47
CA GLY A 569 28.14 14.66 15.27
C GLY A 569 28.08 15.46 16.57
N ASN A 570 27.60 14.83 17.65
CA ASN A 570 27.43 15.49 18.95
C ASN A 570 28.77 15.96 19.54
N TYR A 571 29.83 15.13 19.43
CA TYR A 571 31.18 15.50 19.86
C TYR A 571 31.73 16.67 19.04
N ILE A 572 31.50 16.68 17.74
CA ILE A 572 31.97 17.75 16.85
C ILE A 572 31.27 19.07 17.21
N VAL A 573 29.95 19.06 17.39
CA VAL A 573 29.17 20.25 17.78
C VAL A 573 29.67 20.80 19.12
N MET A 574 29.84 19.93 20.13
CA MET A 574 30.33 20.36 21.45
C MET A 574 31.78 20.88 21.41
N ALA A 575 32.68 20.20 20.70
CA ALA A 575 34.06 20.65 20.55
C ALA A 575 34.15 22.00 19.82
N ASN A 576 33.27 22.23 18.84
CA ASN A 576 33.17 23.52 18.15
C ASN A 576 32.65 24.61 19.09
N LEU A 577 31.62 24.34 19.91
CA LEU A 577 31.11 25.28 20.91
C LEU A 577 32.20 25.69 21.94
N TYR A 578 32.96 24.74 22.47
CA TYR A 578 34.10 25.05 23.34
C TYR A 578 35.19 25.86 22.62
N SER A 579 35.47 25.55 21.35
CA SER A 579 36.46 26.30 20.56
C SER A 579 36.00 27.76 20.34
N LYS A 580 34.72 27.97 19.97
CA LYS A 580 34.13 29.31 19.75
C LYS A 580 34.13 30.17 21.02
N SER A 581 33.99 29.56 22.19
CA SER A 581 34.06 30.24 23.50
C SER A 581 35.48 30.41 24.04
N GLY A 582 36.52 30.05 23.28
CA GLY A 582 37.93 30.15 23.69
C GLY A 582 38.36 29.08 24.70
N ARG A 583 37.52 28.08 24.98
CA ARG A 583 37.75 26.95 25.91
C ARG A 583 38.50 25.80 25.21
N TRP A 584 39.69 26.09 24.71
CA TRP A 584 40.48 25.16 23.87
C TRP A 584 40.88 23.85 24.57
N LYS A 585 41.06 23.88 25.90
CA LYS A 585 41.42 22.68 26.68
C LYS A 585 40.26 21.70 26.69
N GLU A 586 39.06 22.18 26.98
CA GLU A 586 37.83 21.39 26.99
C GLU A 586 37.48 20.87 25.60
N ALA A 587 37.65 21.68 24.55
CA ALA A 587 37.51 21.23 23.16
C ALA A 587 38.45 20.05 22.83
N LYS A 588 39.70 20.09 23.32
CA LYS A 588 40.66 18.99 23.15
C LYS A 588 40.22 17.73 23.89
N VAL A 589 39.70 17.86 25.12
CA VAL A 589 39.18 16.73 25.91
C VAL A 589 38.00 16.06 25.20
N VAL A 590 37.06 16.81 24.63
CA VAL A 590 35.93 16.24 23.88
C VAL A 590 36.42 15.46 22.65
N ARG A 591 37.43 15.97 21.93
CA ARG A 591 38.03 15.27 20.78
C ARG A 591 38.83 14.03 21.19
N GLU A 592 39.45 14.05 22.37
CA GLU A 592 40.09 12.87 22.96
C GLU A 592 39.06 11.81 23.32
N LYS A 593 37.98 12.17 24.03
CA LYS A 593 36.86 11.27 24.31
C LYS A 593 36.30 10.59 23.04
N MET A 594 36.13 11.35 21.96
CA MET A 594 35.67 10.80 20.68
C MET A 594 36.64 9.72 20.14
N ARG A 595 37.96 9.93 20.24
CA ARG A 595 38.97 8.95 19.83
C ARG A 595 39.02 7.73 20.75
N ASP A 596 38.83 7.92 22.05
CA ASP A 596 38.84 6.84 23.04
C ASP A 596 37.67 5.86 22.82
N VAL A 597 36.53 6.36 22.33
CA VAL A 597 35.37 5.55 21.90
C VAL A 597 35.60 4.90 20.52
N GLY A 598 36.73 5.18 19.85
CA GLY A 598 37.07 4.61 18.55
C GLY A 598 36.41 5.33 17.36
N LEU A 599 35.83 6.50 17.58
CA LEU A 599 35.12 7.24 16.55
C LEU A 599 36.07 8.15 15.76
N THR A 600 35.92 8.17 14.44
CA THR A 600 36.65 9.08 13.55
C THR A 600 35.73 10.12 12.94
N LYS A 601 36.23 11.33 12.71
CA LYS A 601 35.47 12.35 12.00
C LYS A 601 35.17 11.86 10.58
N ILE A 602 33.89 11.80 10.23
CA ILE A 602 33.44 11.49 8.88
C ILE A 602 33.57 12.77 8.02
N PRO A 603 34.37 12.76 6.94
CA PRO A 603 34.45 13.91 6.03
C PRO A 603 33.11 14.11 5.31
N GLY A 604 32.70 15.36 5.11
CA GLY A 604 31.57 15.66 4.24
C GLY A 604 31.89 15.29 2.79
N CYS A 605 30.91 14.78 2.05
CA CYS A 605 31.05 14.45 0.63
C CYS A 605 29.88 15.01 -0.18
N SER A 606 30.16 15.35 -1.44
CA SER A 606 29.20 15.74 -2.46
C SER A 606 29.48 14.93 -3.72
N TRP A 607 28.51 14.75 -4.61
CA TRP A 607 28.72 14.04 -5.87
C TRP A 607 28.00 14.73 -7.02
N ILE A 608 28.51 14.54 -8.24
CA ILE A 608 27.89 15.02 -9.48
C ILE A 608 27.93 13.91 -10.53
N GLU A 609 26.85 13.76 -11.29
CA GLU A 609 26.81 12.86 -12.44
C GLU A 609 27.11 13.65 -13.72
N MET A 610 28.16 13.24 -14.43
CA MET A 610 28.53 13.76 -15.74
C MET A 610 28.34 12.68 -16.80
N ASN A 611 28.47 13.02 -18.09
CA ASN A 611 28.28 12.08 -19.20
C ASN A 611 29.24 10.86 -19.15
N ASP A 612 30.32 10.93 -18.37
CA ASP A 612 31.31 9.87 -18.17
C ASP A 612 31.14 9.11 -16.84
N GLY A 613 30.16 9.46 -16.00
CA GLY A 613 29.82 8.76 -14.76
C GLY A 613 29.65 9.66 -13.53
N LEU A 614 29.54 9.02 -12.36
CA LEU A 614 29.40 9.67 -11.05
C LEU A 614 30.80 10.07 -10.52
N HIS A 615 31.01 11.36 -10.27
CA HIS A 615 32.21 11.91 -9.64
C HIS A 615 31.90 12.31 -8.19
N VAL A 616 32.64 11.74 -7.25
CA VAL A 616 32.50 12.03 -5.81
C VAL A 616 33.59 13.01 -5.38
N PHE A 617 33.20 14.06 -4.67
CA PHE A 617 34.06 15.06 -4.07
C PHE A 617 33.99 14.94 -2.56
N VAL A 618 35.08 14.53 -1.94
CA VAL A 618 35.20 14.53 -0.48
C VAL A 618 35.83 15.85 -0.03
N ALA A 619 35.37 16.41 1.08
CA ALA A 619 35.91 17.66 1.61
C ALA A 619 37.43 17.54 1.84
N ARG A 620 38.21 18.41 1.18
CA ARG A 620 39.69 18.43 1.13
C ARG A 620 40.33 17.31 0.31
N ASP A 621 39.57 16.62 -0.53
CA ASP A 621 40.11 15.63 -1.45
C ASP A 621 40.83 16.29 -2.63
N THR A 622 41.99 15.74 -2.98
CA THR A 622 42.82 16.17 -4.12
C THR A 622 43.06 15.03 -5.11
N SER A 623 42.38 13.89 -4.92
CA SER A 623 42.52 12.69 -5.74
C SER A 623 42.05 12.87 -7.19
N ASN A 624 41.16 13.84 -7.44
CA ASN A 624 40.67 14.15 -8.78
C ASN A 624 41.75 14.88 -9.61
N SER A 625 41.94 14.44 -10.86
CA SER A 625 42.89 15.04 -11.81
C SER A 625 42.62 16.53 -12.09
N HIS A 626 41.38 16.99 -11.93
CA HIS A 626 40.96 18.38 -12.12
C HIS A 626 40.86 19.19 -10.81
N SER A 627 41.29 18.63 -9.68
CA SER A 627 41.15 19.25 -8.35
C SER A 627 41.70 20.69 -8.31
N LYS A 628 42.87 20.95 -8.91
CA LYS A 628 43.47 22.29 -8.96
C LYS A 628 42.59 23.32 -9.68
N GLU A 629 42.02 22.96 -10.82
CA GLU A 629 41.16 23.85 -11.59
C GLU A 629 39.85 24.12 -10.84
N LEU A 630 39.27 23.09 -10.22
CA LEU A 630 38.07 23.21 -9.40
C LEU A 630 38.26 24.13 -8.19
N TYR A 631 39.39 24.01 -7.48
CA TYR A 631 39.69 24.89 -6.34
C TYR A 631 39.84 26.34 -6.77
N VAL A 632 40.50 26.62 -7.90
CA VAL A 632 40.61 27.98 -8.46
C VAL A 632 39.23 28.55 -8.83
N LEU A 633 38.36 27.71 -9.42
CA LEU A 633 37.01 28.12 -9.82
C LEU A 633 36.11 28.36 -8.60
N MET A 634 36.23 27.53 -7.55
CA MET A 634 35.57 27.73 -6.26
C MET A 634 36.03 29.03 -5.58
N GLU A 635 37.33 29.33 -5.55
CA GLU A 635 37.85 30.59 -5.02
C GLU A 635 37.29 31.80 -5.77
N GLY A 636 37.21 31.71 -7.11
CA GLY A 636 36.59 32.73 -7.95
C GLY A 636 35.10 32.95 -7.62
N LEU A 637 34.33 31.86 -7.47
CA LEU A 637 32.92 31.92 -7.08
C LEU A 637 32.73 32.52 -5.69
N VAL A 638 33.53 32.11 -4.72
CA VAL A 638 33.51 32.68 -3.36
C VAL A 638 33.83 34.18 -3.39
N GLY A 639 34.77 34.61 -4.24
CA GLY A 639 35.05 36.02 -4.47
C GLY A 639 33.86 36.79 -5.04
N LEU A 640 33.16 36.23 -6.03
CA LEU A 640 31.94 36.82 -6.59
C LEU A 640 30.81 36.90 -5.55
N MET A 641 30.62 35.84 -4.76
CA MET A 641 29.63 35.82 -3.69
C MET A 641 29.93 36.92 -2.66
N ARG A 642 31.19 37.09 -2.25
CA ARG A 642 31.61 38.19 -1.36
C ARG A 642 31.27 39.57 -1.95
N GLY A 643 31.40 39.73 -3.27
CA GLY A 643 31.02 40.96 -3.97
C GLY A 643 29.52 41.29 -3.91
N GLU A 644 28.67 40.26 -3.86
CA GLU A 644 27.20 40.38 -3.72
C GLU A 644 26.73 40.46 -2.25
N GLY A 645 27.65 40.69 -1.30
CA GLY A 645 27.32 40.83 0.12
C GLY A 645 27.27 39.50 0.89
N TYR A 646 27.72 38.39 0.30
CA TYR A 646 27.91 37.14 1.05
C TYR A 646 29.08 37.31 2.03
N VAL A 647 28.75 37.47 3.31
CA VAL A 647 29.75 37.44 4.38
C VAL A 647 30.03 35.98 4.70
N ILE A 648 31.24 35.53 4.36
CA ILE A 648 31.76 34.30 4.96
C ILE A 648 31.83 34.57 6.46
N GLN A 649 31.07 33.83 7.27
CA GLN A 649 31.42 33.73 8.68
C GLN A 649 32.82 33.13 8.72
N ASP A 650 33.84 33.96 8.95
CA ASP A 650 35.25 33.59 9.07
C ASP A 650 35.52 32.70 10.31
N ASP A 651 34.60 31.81 10.67
CA ASP A 651 34.75 30.83 11.76
C ASP A 651 35.62 29.62 11.35
N PHE A 652 36.14 29.57 10.13
CA PHE A 652 36.92 28.43 9.64
C PHE A 652 38.20 28.71 8.86
N VAL A 653 38.61 29.98 8.66
CA VAL A 653 39.89 30.28 7.98
C VAL A 653 40.59 31.48 8.62
N LEU A 654 41.21 31.29 9.78
CA LEU A 654 42.36 32.11 10.18
C LEU A 654 43.44 31.21 10.80
N GLU A 655 44.49 31.00 10.01
CA GLU A 655 45.89 30.81 10.41
C GLU A 655 46.15 29.96 11.67
N GLY A 656 46.31 28.64 11.51
CA GLY A 656 46.79 27.81 12.63
C GLY A 656 46.77 26.29 12.49
N SER A 657 46.49 25.69 11.33
CA SER A 657 46.58 24.23 11.14
C SER A 657 47.60 23.84 10.08
N ILE A 658 48.85 24.25 10.33
CA ILE A 658 50.04 23.64 9.77
C ILE A 658 50.39 22.43 10.67
N TYR A 659 50.35 21.23 10.09
CA TYR A 659 50.71 19.91 10.65
C TYR A 659 49.92 19.39 11.87
N CYS A 660 48.91 18.53 11.62
CA CYS A 660 48.74 17.19 12.22
C CYS A 660 47.37 16.60 11.83
#